data_AF-A0A8J2LYS8-F1
#
_entry.id   AF-A0A8J2LYS8-F1
#
_cell.length_a   1.000
_cell.length_b   1.000
_cell.length_c   1.000
_cell.angle_alpha   90.00
_cell.angle_beta   90.00
_cell.angle_gamma   90.00
#
_symmetry.space_group_name_H-M   'P 1'
#
loop_
_entity.id
_entity.type
_entity.pdbx_description
1 polymer ?
#
loop_
_entity_poly.entity_id
_entity_poly.type
_entity_poly.pdbx_seq_one_letter_code
_entity_poly.pdbx_strand_id
1 'polypeptide(L)'
;MVHRCRTKLTQTKLETYITVLIRCINSDTPIRKHFSTAEIIEILHYGADLFLKGPILIEFNLTNDGLIVVGNLCGSIHSLLRVFDGFGLPPVRRYLFLGGYVGRGKHQIEIIILLILMKLRWPEDVILLRSNHETMEAIDTNDMPSTSHQQHFAEVCQSQFPSEPNMYFMFNQMFDVMPIAAALSKRYLCCSGGVSQWMTCLDNIRNIPRPIYANKIKFLEACLVADILHAQPNNAIEKAFEPSRSGVSYMFSKKGLQSVLNALKLKTLIRIGEENFSHKSDIYRVGVIRNFNDDTCYTVITSPDPHVSSCSTIHLVCSYKCHAVEEVNLPEDHMDTIVITCRRIMSKLETSFETNFTQRSRSELCNWCMEIPRSHSDLRARFYTHRNMDIWVKKFAYDWARADEIFLLNDNLHQSNPMNPSHEERRIRRSAELFPSFYDLRFLKGGHPTRGGTFRVYINDEDDEHQQFMKTIYPDSHNLFVPEPFSTQDPSLLDVDMTESDELVPEEERITYIQRIQAFWHHLFRCFRNCRVVNKQLIYKAALNLVLPHFELTTVIPFGAVDWCGIGCDGILEMKRGVDETSACAGEESGDRGSEGKRMRQNNLTDRLYFNKVVGLAEQYNANAFSLAELLELISPVASIHFNFMVDLRWLLTQYPGRLRQGPITLIVGERMGTDFTLTKTAVKHCGATNVSVGRARLMIPFGTHHSKISIFESSNGRVHIIIATANLLESDWNFKTQAFYHCSGSELTASDNCNRNGSNFQTDLVKYLNEYKTSQDWGLIEHWRDRVANIDLSHVNARVIYSVPGTHKGVQLTKYGHPRLRVVLKELFRNVKIDDFTYHAQFSSFGSLGAAPQNWLTGQFLNSLSGGAETDGEHLRIIYPCVEDVRTSNEGYEAGGSLPYSNSVATKQPYLLNFMHKWRSDRLGRSHAMPHIKTYAAFAKNSLKPSWLLVTSANLSKAAWGDYQLKKTQLTIRSYEFGLLFTDPESLDMLPYDLPLTKYDDDDRVWIVDKTYRNPDVLHKTWP
;
A
#
# COMPACT_ATOMS: atom_id res chain seq x y z
N MET A 1 -13.79 8.57 -21.28
CA MET A 1 -14.78 7.49 -21.51
C MET A 1 -14.17 6.17 -21.07
N VAL A 2 -14.93 5.23 -20.49
CA VAL A 2 -14.41 3.87 -20.25
C VAL A 2 -14.47 3.08 -21.57
N HIS A 3 -13.31 2.77 -22.15
CA HIS A 3 -13.25 1.96 -23.37
C HIS A 3 -13.76 0.53 -23.11
N ARG A 4 -14.85 0.14 -23.78
CA ARG A 4 -15.38 -1.24 -23.73
C ARG A 4 -14.58 -2.15 -24.67
N CYS A 5 -13.49 -2.75 -24.18
CA CYS A 5 -12.72 -3.78 -24.91
C CYS A 5 -13.49 -5.12 -25.01
N ARG A 6 -14.59 -5.14 -25.77
CA ARG A 6 -15.49 -6.29 -25.96
C ARG A 6 -15.13 -7.22 -27.13
N THR A 7 -13.99 -6.99 -27.77
CA THR A 7 -13.62 -7.60 -29.05
C THR A 7 -12.68 -8.79 -28.89
N LYS A 8 -13.02 -9.90 -29.58
CA LYS A 8 -12.19 -11.11 -29.66
C LYS A 8 -11.05 -10.89 -30.65
N LEU A 9 -9.80 -11.15 -30.24
CA LEU A 9 -8.66 -11.07 -31.14
C LEU A 9 -8.54 -12.39 -31.92
N THR A 10 -9.13 -12.41 -33.12
CA THR A 10 -9.07 -13.55 -34.05
C THR A 10 -7.74 -13.58 -34.79
N GLN A 11 -7.36 -14.75 -35.32
CA GLN A 11 -6.18 -14.90 -36.18
C GLN A 11 -6.25 -13.92 -37.37
N THR A 12 -7.35 -13.98 -38.13
CA THR A 12 -7.60 -13.13 -39.30
C THR A 12 -7.50 -11.64 -38.97
N LYS A 13 -8.04 -11.19 -37.83
CA LYS A 13 -7.95 -9.78 -37.38
C LYS A 13 -6.49 -9.38 -37.15
N LEU A 14 -5.73 -10.23 -36.46
CA LEU A 14 -4.32 -9.98 -36.14
C LEU A 14 -3.42 -9.96 -37.38
N GLU A 15 -3.60 -10.92 -38.30
CA GLU A 15 -2.84 -11.03 -39.54
C GLU A 15 -3.20 -9.89 -40.53
N THR A 16 -4.47 -9.47 -40.53
CA THR A 16 -4.91 -8.25 -41.23
C THR A 16 -4.22 -7.02 -40.67
N TYR A 17 -4.15 -6.86 -39.35
CA TYR A 17 -3.47 -5.71 -38.73
C TYR A 17 -1.96 -5.67 -39.07
N ILE A 18 -1.25 -6.80 -39.02
CA ILE A 18 0.15 -6.88 -39.45
C ILE A 18 0.28 -6.44 -40.92
N THR A 19 -0.56 -6.98 -41.81
CA THR A 19 -0.59 -6.67 -43.24
C THR A 19 -0.87 -5.19 -43.52
N VAL A 20 -1.87 -4.61 -42.85
CA VAL A 20 -2.25 -3.20 -42.97
C VAL A 20 -1.11 -2.30 -42.48
N LEU A 21 -0.41 -2.68 -41.41
CA LEU A 21 0.70 -1.89 -40.88
C LEU A 21 1.94 -1.91 -41.80
N ILE A 22 2.29 -3.05 -42.39
CA ILE A 22 3.35 -3.12 -43.41
C ILE A 22 2.98 -2.28 -44.65
N ARG A 23 1.70 -2.30 -45.08
CA ARG A 23 1.22 -1.40 -46.15
C ARG A 23 1.31 0.07 -45.76
N CYS A 24 0.95 0.42 -44.53
CA CYS A 24 1.02 1.76 -43.97
C CYS A 24 2.47 2.31 -44.00
N ILE A 25 3.44 1.49 -43.61
CA ILE A 25 4.88 1.77 -43.69
C ILE A 25 5.33 1.94 -45.14
N ASN A 26 4.95 1.01 -46.03
CA ASN A 26 5.29 1.04 -47.46
C ASN A 26 4.81 2.31 -48.18
N SER A 27 3.66 2.87 -47.77
CA SER A 27 3.13 4.13 -48.31
C SER A 27 3.51 5.37 -47.51
N ASP A 28 4.31 5.23 -46.45
CA ASP A 28 4.68 6.30 -45.49
C ASP A 28 3.48 7.12 -44.99
N THR A 29 2.33 6.46 -44.84
CA THR A 29 1.08 7.09 -44.40
C THR A 29 0.99 7.10 -42.87
N PRO A 30 0.40 8.13 -42.25
CA PRO A 30 0.17 8.14 -40.80
C PRO A 30 -0.71 6.96 -40.35
N ILE A 31 -0.27 6.21 -39.32
CA ILE A 31 -0.98 5.02 -38.78
C ILE A 31 -2.46 5.28 -38.46
N ARG A 32 -2.79 6.49 -37.99
CA ARG A 32 -4.15 6.96 -37.68
C ARG A 32 -5.15 6.95 -38.85
N LYS A 33 -4.66 6.82 -40.09
CA LYS A 33 -5.52 6.68 -41.29
C LYS A 33 -6.03 5.25 -41.48
N HIS A 34 -5.39 4.27 -40.84
CA HIS A 34 -5.65 2.83 -41.02
C HIS A 34 -6.11 2.13 -39.75
N PHE A 35 -5.78 2.69 -38.58
CA PHE A 35 -6.21 2.18 -37.28
C PHE A 35 -6.93 3.28 -36.50
N SER A 36 -8.09 2.95 -35.94
CA SER A 36 -8.76 3.80 -34.97
C SER A 36 -8.03 3.77 -33.61
N THR A 37 -8.18 4.82 -32.82
CA THR A 37 -7.66 4.90 -31.45
C THR A 37 -8.07 3.67 -30.61
N ALA A 38 -9.31 3.22 -30.75
CA ALA A 38 -9.84 2.08 -30.00
C ALA A 38 -9.14 0.76 -30.35
N GLU A 39 -8.72 0.56 -31.59
CA GLU A 39 -7.98 -0.63 -32.03
C GLU A 39 -6.54 -0.61 -31.54
N ILE A 40 -5.88 0.57 -31.52
CA ILE A 40 -4.56 0.73 -30.92
C ILE A 40 -4.60 0.42 -29.43
N ILE A 41 -5.58 0.97 -28.70
CA ILE A 41 -5.81 0.68 -27.28
C ILE A 41 -6.08 -0.82 -27.06
N GLU A 42 -6.88 -1.46 -27.91
CA GLU A 42 -7.10 -2.92 -27.87
C GLU A 42 -5.78 -3.71 -28.02
N ILE A 43 -4.92 -3.34 -28.98
CA ILE A 43 -3.63 -3.99 -29.21
C ILE A 43 -2.70 -3.83 -27.99
N LEU A 44 -2.57 -2.61 -27.46
CA LEU A 44 -1.76 -2.32 -26.26
C LEU A 44 -2.22 -3.16 -25.07
N HIS A 45 -3.52 -3.22 -24.84
CA HIS A 45 -4.09 -3.98 -23.74
C HIS A 45 -3.90 -5.51 -23.89
N TYR A 46 -4.06 -6.07 -25.10
CA TYR A 46 -3.75 -7.48 -25.35
C TYR A 46 -2.26 -7.79 -25.17
N GLY A 47 -1.37 -6.85 -25.55
CA GLY A 47 0.07 -6.93 -25.28
C GLY A 47 0.36 -6.94 -23.77
N ALA A 48 -0.20 -6.00 -23.03
CA ALA A 48 -0.02 -5.88 -21.57
C ALA A 48 -0.45 -7.15 -20.82
N ASP A 49 -1.60 -7.76 -21.16
CA ASP A 49 -2.02 -9.05 -20.60
C ASP A 49 -1.00 -10.17 -20.87
N LEU A 50 -0.44 -10.21 -22.09
CA LEU A 50 0.49 -11.25 -22.49
C LEU A 50 1.83 -11.10 -21.76
N PHE A 51 2.33 -9.87 -21.60
CA PHE A 51 3.54 -9.60 -20.83
C PHE A 51 3.35 -9.88 -19.34
N LEU A 52 2.22 -9.47 -18.75
CA LEU A 52 1.93 -9.70 -17.33
C LEU A 52 1.79 -11.19 -16.99
N LYS A 53 1.31 -12.02 -17.93
CA LYS A 53 1.25 -13.49 -17.78
C LYS A 53 2.61 -14.19 -17.92
N GLY A 54 3.55 -13.64 -18.70
CA GLY A 54 4.93 -14.13 -18.76
C GLY A 54 5.75 -13.68 -17.55
N PRO A 55 6.96 -14.22 -17.29
CA PRO A 55 7.83 -13.78 -16.20
C PRO A 55 8.58 -12.47 -16.54
N ILE A 56 9.09 -11.75 -15.53
CA ILE A 56 9.90 -10.53 -15.73
C ILE A 56 11.32 -10.82 -16.24
N LEU A 57 11.87 -11.97 -15.86
CA LEU A 57 13.08 -12.56 -16.42
C LEU A 57 12.65 -13.68 -17.36
N ILE A 58 12.94 -13.55 -18.66
CA ILE A 58 12.63 -14.58 -19.66
C ILE A 58 13.77 -15.61 -19.69
N GLU A 59 13.46 -16.90 -19.52
CA GLU A 59 14.48 -17.96 -19.46
C GLU A 59 14.19 -19.08 -20.46
N PHE A 60 15.13 -19.36 -21.36
CA PHE A 60 15.04 -20.47 -22.32
C PHE A 60 16.41 -20.92 -22.82
N ASN A 61 16.47 -22.10 -23.43
CA ASN A 61 17.67 -22.60 -24.12
C ASN A 61 17.58 -22.28 -25.62
N LEU A 62 18.74 -22.03 -26.24
CA LEU A 62 18.83 -21.87 -27.69
C LEU A 62 18.50 -23.19 -28.40
N THR A 63 17.84 -23.10 -29.55
CA THR A 63 17.64 -24.23 -30.48
C THR A 63 18.79 -24.29 -31.49
N ASN A 64 18.81 -25.33 -32.32
CA ASN A 64 19.77 -25.46 -33.42
C ASN A 64 19.64 -24.33 -34.45
N ASP A 65 18.44 -23.77 -34.61
CA ASP A 65 18.12 -22.66 -35.53
C ASP A 65 18.57 -21.28 -35.00
N GLY A 66 19.17 -21.25 -33.81
CA GLY A 66 19.75 -20.07 -33.18
C GLY A 66 18.73 -19.05 -32.69
N LEU A 67 19.23 -17.85 -32.38
CA LEU A 67 18.44 -16.69 -31.96
C LEU A 67 19.03 -15.42 -32.57
N ILE A 68 18.18 -14.59 -33.19
CA ILE A 68 18.57 -13.24 -33.61
C ILE A 68 18.35 -12.28 -32.44
N VAL A 69 19.40 -11.63 -31.98
CA VAL A 69 19.33 -10.58 -30.95
C VAL A 69 19.44 -9.22 -31.62
N VAL A 70 18.41 -8.40 -31.43
CA VAL A 70 18.24 -7.09 -32.06
C VAL A 70 18.43 -5.99 -31.02
N GLY A 71 19.27 -5.00 -31.35
CA GLY A 71 19.53 -3.83 -30.52
C GLY A 71 18.44 -2.74 -30.62
N ASN A 72 18.82 -1.52 -30.27
CA ASN A 72 17.95 -0.35 -30.23
C ASN A 72 17.55 0.14 -31.63
N LEU A 73 16.27 0.02 -31.99
CA LEU A 73 15.72 0.50 -33.26
C LEU A 73 15.49 2.02 -33.29
N CYS A 74 15.15 2.62 -32.14
CA CYS A 74 14.96 4.06 -31.92
C CYS A 74 14.03 4.77 -32.93
N GLY A 75 13.06 4.07 -33.54
CA GLY A 75 12.19 4.59 -34.60
C GLY A 75 12.65 4.31 -36.04
N SER A 76 13.74 3.57 -36.26
CA SER A 76 14.25 3.16 -37.57
C SER A 76 13.56 1.90 -38.10
N ILE A 77 12.48 2.08 -38.87
CA ILE A 77 11.72 0.96 -39.45
C ILE A 77 12.50 0.23 -40.54
N HIS A 78 13.39 0.92 -41.25
CA HIS A 78 14.27 0.33 -42.27
C HIS A 78 15.15 -0.77 -41.68
N SER A 79 15.78 -0.51 -40.53
CA SER A 79 16.60 -1.50 -39.80
C SER A 79 15.79 -2.75 -39.43
N LEU A 80 14.58 -2.57 -38.87
CA LEU A 80 13.70 -3.68 -38.51
C LEU A 80 13.32 -4.54 -39.72
N LEU A 81 12.91 -3.91 -40.83
CA LEU A 81 12.51 -4.64 -42.03
C LEU A 81 13.70 -5.34 -42.71
N ARG A 82 14.91 -4.77 -42.66
CA ARG A 82 16.13 -5.43 -43.15
C ARG A 82 16.49 -6.67 -42.34
N VAL A 83 16.36 -6.62 -41.01
CA VAL A 83 16.57 -7.79 -40.12
C VAL A 83 15.60 -8.92 -40.46
N PHE A 84 14.32 -8.62 -40.71
CA PHE A 84 13.36 -9.62 -41.16
C PHE A 84 13.60 -10.09 -42.61
N ASP A 85 14.07 -9.22 -43.51
CA ASP A 85 14.36 -9.65 -44.89
C ASP A 85 15.58 -10.58 -44.94
N GLY A 86 16.64 -10.26 -44.18
CA GLY A 86 17.88 -11.04 -44.12
C GLY A 86 17.76 -12.38 -43.38
N PHE A 87 17.04 -12.43 -42.25
CA PHE A 87 16.99 -13.64 -41.40
C PHE A 87 15.70 -14.45 -41.47
N GLY A 88 14.66 -13.94 -42.13
CA GLY A 88 13.34 -14.54 -42.21
C GLY A 88 12.30 -13.87 -41.29
N LEU A 89 11.15 -14.49 -41.16
CA LEU A 89 10.09 -14.06 -40.23
C LEU A 89 9.81 -15.17 -39.21
N PRO A 90 9.23 -14.83 -38.04
CA PRO A 90 8.65 -15.83 -37.16
C PRO A 90 7.55 -16.64 -37.87
N PRO A 91 7.32 -17.91 -37.49
CA PRO A 91 8.06 -18.65 -36.45
C PRO A 91 9.31 -19.36 -36.99
N VAL A 92 9.62 -19.24 -38.29
CA VAL A 92 10.81 -19.86 -38.92
C VAL A 92 12.11 -19.38 -38.26
N ARG A 93 12.14 -18.12 -37.81
CA ARG A 93 13.24 -17.55 -37.04
C ARG A 93 12.75 -16.94 -35.72
N ARG A 94 13.51 -17.17 -34.65
CA ARG A 94 13.27 -16.59 -33.32
C ARG A 94 14.08 -15.31 -33.10
N TYR A 95 13.45 -14.33 -32.46
CA TYR A 95 14.00 -12.99 -32.21
C TYR A 95 13.91 -12.61 -30.73
N LEU A 96 14.99 -12.03 -30.22
CA LEU A 96 15.06 -11.34 -28.94
C LEU A 96 15.39 -9.86 -29.21
N PHE A 97 14.43 -8.98 -28.97
CA PHE A 97 14.64 -7.55 -29.00
C PHE A 97 15.00 -7.07 -27.59
N LEU A 98 16.09 -6.32 -27.47
CA LEU A 98 16.61 -5.84 -26.18
C LEU A 98 15.95 -4.54 -25.68
N GLY A 99 14.93 -4.05 -26.39
CA GLY A 99 14.29 -2.75 -26.17
C GLY A 99 14.77 -1.68 -27.14
N GLY A 100 14.34 -0.44 -26.91
CA GLY A 100 14.70 0.72 -27.73
C GLY A 100 13.88 0.76 -29.02
N TYR A 101 12.57 0.56 -28.93
CA TYR A 101 11.62 0.64 -30.04
C TYR A 101 11.26 2.10 -30.34
N VAL A 102 11.08 2.88 -29.28
CA VAL A 102 10.78 4.32 -29.30
C VAL A 102 12.07 5.12 -29.10
N GLY A 103 12.04 6.44 -29.31
CA GLY A 103 13.24 7.26 -29.26
C GLY A 103 13.12 8.56 -30.06
N ARG A 104 13.86 8.65 -31.17
CA ARG A 104 14.01 9.88 -31.97
C ARG A 104 13.57 9.76 -33.44
N GLY A 105 13.52 8.55 -33.98
CA GLY A 105 13.11 8.30 -35.37
C GLY A 105 11.62 8.57 -35.62
N LYS A 106 11.20 8.51 -36.88
CA LYS A 106 9.84 8.87 -37.31
C LYS A 106 8.80 7.78 -36.99
N HIS A 107 9.15 6.50 -37.20
CA HIS A 107 8.20 5.39 -37.24
C HIS A 107 8.09 4.62 -35.91
N GLN A 108 8.19 5.34 -34.78
CA GLN A 108 8.23 4.74 -33.44
C GLN A 108 6.96 3.95 -33.11
N ILE A 109 5.79 4.50 -33.42
CA ILE A 109 4.50 3.86 -33.15
C ILE A 109 4.30 2.64 -34.07
N GLU A 110 4.66 2.76 -35.34
CA GLU A 110 4.59 1.67 -36.31
C GLU A 110 5.47 0.48 -35.89
N ILE A 111 6.70 0.74 -35.40
CA ILE A 111 7.60 -0.32 -34.89
C ILE A 111 6.99 -1.03 -33.68
N ILE A 112 6.60 -0.30 -32.63
CA ILE A 112 6.15 -0.94 -31.39
C ILE A 112 4.83 -1.67 -31.59
N ILE A 113 3.89 -1.12 -32.37
CA ILE A 113 2.62 -1.80 -32.68
C ILE A 113 2.88 -3.04 -33.55
N LEU A 114 3.77 -2.98 -34.54
CA LEU A 114 4.15 -4.16 -35.34
C LEU A 114 4.72 -5.27 -34.46
N LEU A 115 5.65 -4.93 -33.58
CA LEU A 115 6.28 -5.91 -32.68
C LEU A 115 5.29 -6.50 -31.66
N ILE A 116 4.35 -5.73 -31.13
CA ILE A 116 3.26 -6.24 -30.27
C ILE A 116 2.34 -7.18 -31.06
N LEU A 117 1.95 -6.82 -32.28
CA LEU A 117 1.13 -7.69 -33.14
C LEU A 117 1.85 -9.01 -33.45
N MET A 118 3.15 -8.95 -33.78
CA MET A 118 3.98 -10.14 -34.01
C MET A 118 4.18 -10.97 -32.72
N LYS A 119 4.33 -10.34 -31.56
CA LYS A 119 4.37 -11.00 -30.23
C LYS A 119 3.05 -11.69 -29.90
N LEU A 120 1.92 -11.09 -30.25
CA LEU A 120 0.61 -11.73 -30.13
C LEU A 120 0.47 -12.91 -31.10
N ARG A 121 1.04 -12.81 -32.32
CA ARG A 121 0.94 -13.86 -33.35
C ARG A 121 1.85 -15.06 -33.09
N TRP A 122 3.06 -14.80 -32.58
CA TRP A 122 4.13 -15.78 -32.32
C TRP A 122 4.76 -15.52 -30.95
N PRO A 123 4.06 -15.86 -29.84
CA PRO A 123 4.48 -15.48 -28.49
C PRO A 123 5.79 -16.14 -28.02
N GLU A 124 6.15 -17.31 -28.56
CA GLU A 124 7.41 -18.00 -28.21
C GLU A 124 8.59 -17.56 -29.08
N ASP A 125 8.33 -17.00 -30.26
CA ASP A 125 9.35 -16.72 -31.27
C ASP A 125 9.68 -15.23 -31.43
N VAL A 126 8.84 -14.35 -30.90
CA VAL A 126 9.13 -12.92 -30.72
C VAL A 126 9.24 -12.65 -29.23
N ILE A 127 10.40 -12.19 -28.77
CA ILE A 127 10.65 -11.88 -27.36
C ILE A 127 11.06 -10.41 -27.28
N LEU A 128 10.32 -9.64 -26.49
CA LEU A 128 10.46 -8.20 -26.37
C LEU A 128 10.85 -7.88 -24.93
N LEU A 129 12.05 -7.31 -24.74
CA LEU A 129 12.47 -6.72 -23.48
C LEU A 129 12.20 -5.21 -23.49
N ARG A 130 12.21 -4.61 -22.30
CA ARG A 130 12.11 -3.16 -22.06
C ARG A 130 13.50 -2.53 -22.00
N SER A 131 13.67 -1.35 -22.60
CA SER A 131 14.83 -0.47 -22.36
C SER A 131 14.46 0.78 -21.56
N ASN A 132 15.48 1.59 -21.26
CA ASN A 132 15.36 2.98 -20.83
C ASN A 132 14.37 3.81 -21.68
N HIS A 133 14.36 3.65 -23.01
CA HIS A 133 13.48 4.40 -23.91
C HIS A 133 11.99 4.10 -23.72
N GLU A 134 11.66 2.88 -23.27
CA GLU A 134 10.30 2.47 -22.93
C GLU A 134 9.93 2.79 -21.48
N THR A 135 10.52 3.83 -20.88
CA THR A 135 10.18 4.30 -19.54
C THR A 135 9.59 5.69 -19.56
N MET A 136 8.75 5.98 -18.55
CA MET A 136 8.40 7.34 -18.17
C MET A 136 9.23 7.71 -16.95
N GLU A 137 10.35 8.39 -17.18
CA GLU A 137 11.12 9.05 -16.14
C GLU A 137 10.34 10.23 -15.55
N ALA A 138 10.85 10.81 -14.46
CA ALA A 138 10.22 11.93 -13.76
C ALA A 138 9.80 13.05 -14.72
N ILE A 139 8.54 13.45 -14.59
CA ILE A 139 7.91 14.55 -15.31
C ILE A 139 8.31 15.87 -14.61
N ASP A 140 8.57 16.92 -15.38
CA ASP A 140 8.95 18.23 -14.85
C ASP A 140 7.75 18.99 -14.21
N THR A 141 7.99 20.23 -13.75
CA THR A 141 6.95 21.05 -13.10
C THR A 141 5.82 21.48 -14.03
N ASN A 142 5.98 21.35 -15.34
CA ASN A 142 5.01 21.73 -16.37
C ASN A 142 4.28 20.51 -16.96
N ASP A 143 4.39 19.36 -16.31
CA ASP A 143 3.88 18.06 -16.77
C ASP A 143 4.49 17.55 -18.09
N MET A 144 5.73 17.97 -18.42
CA MET A 144 6.47 17.48 -19.59
C MET A 144 7.52 16.42 -19.22
N PRO A 145 7.78 15.39 -20.07
CA PRO A 145 8.85 14.42 -19.82
C PRO A 145 10.22 15.09 -19.76
N SER A 146 11.09 14.65 -18.85
CA SER A 146 12.38 15.32 -18.60
C SER A 146 13.51 14.93 -19.55
N THR A 147 13.34 13.90 -20.38
CA THR A 147 14.32 13.48 -21.39
C THR A 147 13.86 13.80 -22.81
N SER A 148 14.82 14.14 -23.69
CA SER A 148 14.54 14.44 -25.10
C SER A 148 13.77 13.31 -25.80
N HIS A 149 14.11 12.04 -25.56
CA HIS A 149 13.50 10.92 -26.26
C HIS A 149 12.04 10.66 -25.83
N GLN A 150 11.71 10.86 -24.54
CA GLN A 150 10.32 10.78 -24.07
C GLN A 150 9.46 11.92 -24.61
N GLN A 151 10.00 13.14 -24.70
CA GLN A 151 9.32 14.28 -25.32
C GLN A 151 8.97 13.97 -26.78
N HIS A 152 9.94 13.48 -27.57
CA HIS A 152 9.69 13.09 -28.96
C HIS A 152 8.63 11.99 -29.09
N PHE A 153 8.65 10.96 -28.22
CA PHE A 153 7.61 9.91 -28.27
C PHE A 153 6.22 10.43 -27.87
N ALA A 154 6.13 11.32 -26.86
CA ALA A 154 4.88 11.96 -26.46
C ALA A 154 4.31 12.85 -27.57
N GLU A 155 5.14 13.64 -28.24
CA GLU A 155 4.77 14.46 -29.41
C GLU A 155 4.26 13.60 -30.57
N VAL A 156 4.94 12.47 -30.87
CA VAL A 156 4.48 11.52 -31.90
C VAL A 156 3.14 10.90 -31.52
N CYS A 157 2.92 10.53 -30.25
CA CYS A 157 1.63 10.05 -29.77
C CYS A 157 0.51 11.10 -29.94
N GLN A 158 0.75 12.34 -29.52
CA GLN A 158 -0.22 13.44 -29.63
C GLN A 158 -0.51 13.83 -31.09
N SER A 159 0.51 13.79 -31.96
CA SER A 159 0.39 14.06 -33.40
C SER A 159 -0.37 12.97 -34.15
N GLN A 160 -0.22 11.70 -33.74
CA GLN A 160 -0.94 10.58 -34.34
C GLN A 160 -2.35 10.38 -33.75
N PHE A 161 -2.58 10.70 -32.48
CA PHE A 161 -3.87 10.46 -31.82
C PHE A 161 -4.38 11.73 -31.11
N PRO A 162 -4.60 12.85 -31.84
CA PRO A 162 -4.97 14.13 -31.22
C PRO A 162 -6.30 14.13 -30.48
N SER A 163 -7.17 13.13 -30.74
CA SER A 163 -8.44 12.93 -30.05
C SER A 163 -8.33 12.09 -28.77
N GLU A 164 -7.15 11.55 -28.44
CA GLU A 164 -6.90 10.77 -27.22
C GLU A 164 -5.64 11.27 -26.51
N PRO A 165 -5.77 12.26 -25.61
CA PRO A 165 -4.63 12.87 -24.93
C PRO A 165 -3.88 11.91 -24.00
N ASN A 166 -4.48 10.76 -23.65
CA ASN A 166 -3.84 9.78 -22.76
C ASN A 166 -3.03 8.70 -23.49
N MET A 167 -2.93 8.74 -24.82
CA MET A 167 -2.31 7.68 -25.62
C MET A 167 -0.86 7.38 -25.16
N TYR A 168 -0.05 8.40 -24.90
CA TYR A 168 1.31 8.24 -24.39
C TYR A 168 1.36 7.51 -23.03
N PHE A 169 0.40 7.78 -22.13
CA PHE A 169 0.30 7.09 -20.85
C PHE A 169 -0.12 5.62 -21.03
N MET A 170 -1.03 5.31 -21.98
CA MET A 170 -1.45 3.94 -22.27
C MET A 170 -0.31 3.08 -22.85
N PHE A 171 0.57 3.65 -23.68
CA PHE A 171 1.82 2.99 -24.09
C PHE A 171 2.71 2.68 -22.87
N ASN A 172 2.91 3.65 -21.98
CA ASN A 172 3.73 3.46 -20.79
C ASN A 172 3.16 2.41 -19.81
N GLN A 173 1.84 2.37 -19.59
CA GLN A 173 1.20 1.31 -18.78
C GLN A 173 1.50 -0.11 -19.31
N MET A 174 1.56 -0.28 -20.63
CA MET A 174 1.93 -1.55 -21.26
C MET A 174 3.44 -1.82 -21.11
N PHE A 175 4.29 -0.80 -21.29
CA PHE A 175 5.74 -0.91 -21.02
C PHE A 175 6.03 -1.29 -19.54
N ASP A 176 5.21 -0.82 -18.60
CA ASP A 176 5.38 -1.04 -17.16
C ASP A 176 5.21 -2.50 -16.71
N VAL A 177 4.72 -3.37 -17.59
CA VAL A 177 4.66 -4.83 -17.39
C VAL A 177 5.55 -5.64 -18.33
N MET A 178 6.32 -5.01 -19.22
CA MET A 178 7.26 -5.73 -20.08
C MET A 178 8.40 -6.38 -19.26
N PRO A 179 8.94 -7.53 -19.70
CA PRO A 179 10.15 -8.12 -19.14
C PRO A 179 11.35 -7.19 -19.32
N ILE A 180 12.30 -7.18 -18.36
CA ILE A 180 13.48 -6.29 -18.38
C ILE A 180 14.79 -7.01 -18.71
N ALA A 181 14.79 -8.35 -18.62
CA ALA A 181 15.97 -9.17 -18.90
C ALA A 181 15.59 -10.56 -19.44
N ALA A 182 16.54 -11.22 -20.08
CA ALA A 182 16.49 -12.65 -20.41
C ALA A 182 17.78 -13.37 -20.00
N ALA A 183 17.67 -14.62 -19.56
CA ALA A 183 18.82 -15.49 -19.30
C ALA A 183 18.77 -16.72 -20.24
N LEU A 184 19.76 -16.85 -21.12
CA LEU A 184 19.73 -17.81 -22.23
C LEU A 184 20.73 -18.93 -22.05
N SER A 185 20.29 -20.18 -22.22
CA SER A 185 21.11 -21.40 -22.13
C SER A 185 22.01 -21.50 -20.88
N LYS A 186 21.62 -20.85 -19.77
CA LYS A 186 22.46 -20.67 -18.56
C LYS A 186 23.87 -20.13 -18.89
N ARG A 187 23.97 -19.27 -19.90
CA ARG A 187 25.24 -18.71 -20.40
C ARG A 187 25.18 -17.21 -20.65
N TYR A 188 24.10 -16.70 -21.22
CA TYR A 188 23.97 -15.29 -21.58
C TYR A 188 22.99 -14.58 -20.65
N LEU A 189 23.35 -13.38 -20.20
CA LEU A 189 22.40 -12.38 -19.69
C LEU A 189 22.14 -11.38 -20.81
N CYS A 190 20.88 -11.06 -21.05
CA CYS A 190 20.46 -10.08 -22.06
C CYS A 190 19.56 -9.02 -21.41
N CYS A 191 19.91 -7.74 -21.57
CA CYS A 191 19.13 -6.61 -21.02
C CYS A 191 19.42 -5.33 -21.81
N SER A 192 18.95 -4.17 -21.34
CA SER A 192 19.20 -2.87 -21.98
C SER A 192 20.53 -2.25 -21.52
N GLY A 193 20.68 -2.04 -20.21
CA GLY A 193 21.84 -1.44 -19.57
C GLY A 193 22.91 -2.49 -19.27
N GLY A 194 22.88 -3.09 -18.09
CA GLY A 194 23.86 -4.12 -17.76
C GLY A 194 23.62 -4.80 -16.43
N VAL A 195 24.72 -5.06 -15.73
CA VAL A 195 24.73 -5.70 -14.42
C VAL A 195 24.77 -4.68 -13.29
N SER A 196 24.31 -5.12 -12.13
CA SER A 196 24.35 -4.35 -10.89
C SER A 196 25.21 -5.04 -9.83
N GLN A 197 25.93 -4.28 -9.00
CA GLN A 197 26.67 -4.82 -7.86
C GLN A 197 25.82 -5.62 -6.85
N TRP A 198 24.48 -5.45 -6.85
CA TRP A 198 23.59 -6.15 -5.93
C TRP A 198 23.03 -7.48 -6.47
N MET A 199 23.39 -7.87 -7.70
CA MET A 199 23.00 -9.14 -8.29
C MET A 199 23.84 -10.29 -7.71
N THR A 200 23.24 -11.06 -6.81
CA THR A 200 23.84 -12.25 -6.18
C THR A 200 23.26 -13.56 -6.72
N CYS A 201 22.03 -13.54 -7.24
CA CYS A 201 21.38 -14.66 -7.91
C CYS A 201 20.32 -14.17 -8.91
N LEU A 202 19.86 -15.06 -9.81
CA LEU A 202 18.80 -14.71 -10.78
C LEU A 202 17.46 -14.40 -10.11
N ASP A 203 17.21 -14.89 -8.89
CA ASP A 203 16.00 -14.59 -8.12
C ASP A 203 15.90 -13.11 -7.73
N ASN A 204 17.02 -12.38 -7.67
CA ASN A 204 17.01 -10.92 -7.53
C ASN A 204 16.28 -10.23 -8.68
N ILE A 205 16.24 -10.83 -9.88
CA ILE A 205 15.49 -10.31 -11.02
C ILE A 205 14.08 -10.93 -11.08
N ARG A 206 13.95 -12.25 -10.86
CA ARG A 206 12.65 -12.95 -10.95
C ARG A 206 11.58 -12.40 -10.02
N ASN A 207 11.99 -11.95 -8.83
CA ASN A 207 11.08 -11.50 -7.78
C ASN A 207 10.66 -10.02 -7.92
N ILE A 208 11.23 -9.27 -8.87
CA ILE A 208 10.88 -7.86 -9.07
C ILE A 208 9.38 -7.75 -9.47
N PRO A 209 8.57 -7.02 -8.70
CA PRO A 209 7.13 -6.94 -8.93
C PRO A 209 6.78 -6.14 -10.19
N ARG A 210 5.66 -6.50 -10.84
CA ARG A 210 5.08 -5.76 -11.96
C ARG A 210 3.60 -5.47 -11.72
N PRO A 211 3.10 -4.27 -12.11
CA PRO A 211 3.86 -3.19 -12.74
C PRO A 211 4.78 -2.46 -11.74
N ILE A 212 5.90 -1.91 -12.22
CA ILE A 212 6.98 -1.36 -11.38
C ILE A 212 6.59 0.01 -10.79
N TYR A 213 5.67 0.05 -9.83
CA TYR A 213 5.27 1.25 -9.08
C TYR A 213 6.16 1.42 -7.84
N ALA A 214 6.49 2.67 -7.47
CA ALA A 214 7.23 2.99 -6.25
C ALA A 214 6.59 2.34 -5.02
N ASN A 215 5.27 2.49 -4.86
CA ASN A 215 4.50 1.89 -3.76
C ASN A 215 4.33 0.35 -3.83
N LYS A 216 5.02 -0.33 -4.75
CA LYS A 216 5.00 -1.80 -4.90
C LYS A 216 6.38 -2.45 -4.98
N ILE A 217 7.47 -1.68 -4.97
CA ILE A 217 8.84 -2.16 -5.20
C ILE A 217 9.76 -1.77 -4.03
N LYS A 218 10.68 -2.65 -3.63
CA LYS A 218 11.68 -2.34 -2.60
C LYS A 218 12.83 -1.49 -3.15
N PHE A 219 13.55 -0.79 -2.29
CA PHE A 219 14.69 0.06 -2.69
C PHE A 219 15.74 -0.71 -3.50
N LEU A 220 16.11 -1.92 -3.03
CA LEU A 220 17.06 -2.77 -3.73
C LEU A 220 16.56 -3.22 -5.11
N GLU A 221 15.26 -3.52 -5.23
CA GLU A 221 14.63 -3.93 -6.49
C GLU A 221 14.61 -2.77 -7.50
N ALA A 222 14.33 -1.54 -7.05
CA ALA A 222 14.41 -0.34 -7.89
C ALA A 222 15.85 -0.02 -8.32
N CYS A 223 16.82 -0.19 -7.43
CA CYS A 223 18.25 -0.16 -7.73
C CYS A 223 18.66 -1.18 -8.81
N LEU A 224 18.13 -2.40 -8.76
CA LEU A 224 18.33 -3.42 -9.79
C LEU A 224 17.68 -3.02 -11.11
N VAL A 225 16.44 -2.53 -11.12
CA VAL A 225 15.75 -2.05 -12.32
C VAL A 225 16.54 -0.94 -13.01
N ALA A 226 17.00 0.06 -12.26
CA ALA A 226 17.77 1.17 -12.82
C ALA A 226 19.08 0.70 -13.48
N ASP A 227 19.77 -0.27 -12.89
CA ASP A 227 21.02 -0.83 -13.45
C ASP A 227 20.77 -1.76 -14.64
N ILE A 228 19.72 -2.58 -14.60
CA ILE A 228 19.29 -3.44 -15.73
C ILE A 228 18.93 -2.60 -16.96
N LEU A 229 18.39 -1.38 -16.77
CA LEU A 229 17.99 -0.50 -17.87
C LEU A 229 19.11 0.45 -18.32
N HIS A 230 19.96 0.96 -17.42
CA HIS A 230 20.89 2.06 -17.72
C HIS A 230 22.38 1.80 -17.40
N ALA A 231 22.78 0.75 -16.66
CA ALA A 231 24.20 0.60 -16.26
C ALA A 231 25.12 0.41 -17.46
N GLN A 232 26.32 1.02 -17.50
CA GLN A 232 27.21 1.06 -18.67
C GLN A 232 28.57 0.36 -18.45
N PRO A 233 29.09 -0.43 -19.41
CA PRO A 233 30.47 -0.94 -19.33
C PRO A 233 31.48 0.19 -19.51
N ASN A 234 32.53 0.23 -18.70
CA ASN A 234 33.64 1.17 -18.85
C ASN A 234 34.98 0.51 -18.53
N ASN A 235 35.92 0.54 -19.48
CA ASN A 235 37.25 -0.06 -19.33
C ASN A 235 38.22 0.83 -18.55
N ALA A 236 37.93 2.12 -18.43
CA ALA A 236 38.79 3.10 -17.79
C ALA A 236 38.59 3.21 -16.27
N ILE A 237 37.58 2.54 -15.70
CA ILE A 237 37.37 2.51 -14.25
C ILE A 237 38.13 1.35 -13.63
N GLU A 238 38.93 1.62 -12.59
CA GLU A 238 39.73 0.61 -11.89
C GLU A 238 38.88 -0.23 -10.92
N LYS A 239 37.77 0.32 -10.42
CA LYS A 239 36.87 -0.35 -9.48
C LYS A 239 35.93 -1.30 -10.21
N ALA A 240 35.36 -2.26 -9.48
CA ALA A 240 34.30 -3.14 -9.99
C ALA A 240 33.13 -2.35 -10.60
N PHE A 241 32.69 -1.31 -9.89
CA PHE A 241 31.57 -0.44 -10.24
C PHE A 241 31.86 0.99 -9.79
N GLU A 242 31.47 2.00 -10.59
CA GLU A 242 31.55 3.43 -10.24
C GLU A 242 30.30 4.18 -10.70
N PRO A 243 29.81 5.21 -9.99
CA PRO A 243 28.59 5.89 -10.39
C PRO A 243 28.73 6.59 -11.76
N SER A 244 27.71 6.50 -12.61
CA SER A 244 27.69 7.21 -13.89
C SER A 244 27.69 8.73 -13.69
N ARG A 245 28.36 9.47 -14.60
CA ARG A 245 28.44 10.95 -14.55
C ARG A 245 27.08 11.64 -14.66
N SER A 246 26.09 10.97 -15.27
CA SER A 246 24.71 11.48 -15.42
C SER A 246 23.86 11.32 -14.16
N GLY A 247 24.33 10.57 -13.15
CA GLY A 247 23.53 10.25 -11.97
C GLY A 247 22.36 9.31 -12.25
N VAL A 248 22.37 8.60 -13.38
CA VAL A 248 21.25 7.74 -13.81
C VAL A 248 21.40 6.32 -13.29
N SER A 249 22.62 5.76 -13.35
CA SER A 249 22.96 4.40 -12.90
C SER A 249 24.48 4.23 -12.66
N TYR A 250 25.01 3.01 -12.73
CA TYR A 250 26.41 2.65 -12.56
C TYR A 250 27.14 2.46 -13.88
N MET A 251 28.46 2.66 -13.82
CA MET A 251 29.40 2.06 -14.74
C MET A 251 30.01 0.81 -14.10
N PHE A 252 30.35 -0.21 -14.88
CA PHE A 252 31.01 -1.43 -14.41
C PHE A 252 32.26 -1.77 -15.24
N SER A 253 33.29 -2.28 -14.57
CA SER A 253 34.49 -2.80 -15.23
C SER A 253 34.34 -4.29 -15.55
N LYS A 254 35.28 -4.83 -16.32
CA LYS A 254 35.37 -6.27 -16.64
C LYS A 254 35.30 -7.14 -15.38
N LYS A 255 35.98 -6.72 -14.31
CA LYS A 255 36.06 -7.46 -13.05
C LYS A 255 34.74 -7.44 -12.28
N GLY A 256 34.08 -6.28 -12.20
CA GLY A 256 32.72 -6.19 -11.64
C GLY A 256 31.70 -7.02 -12.41
N LEU A 257 31.77 -7.00 -13.75
CA LEU A 257 30.93 -7.84 -14.61
C LEU A 257 31.16 -9.33 -14.36
N GLN A 258 32.42 -9.78 -14.36
CA GLN A 258 32.75 -11.18 -14.12
C GLN A 258 32.29 -11.66 -12.74
N SER A 259 32.45 -10.85 -11.70
CA SER A 259 31.96 -11.15 -10.35
C SER A 259 30.44 -11.38 -10.32
N VAL A 260 29.65 -10.51 -10.98
CA VAL A 260 28.19 -10.70 -11.06
C VAL A 260 27.81 -11.89 -11.93
N LEU A 261 28.40 -12.04 -13.12
CA LEU A 261 28.09 -13.17 -14.00
C LEU A 261 28.39 -14.52 -13.33
N ASN A 262 29.47 -14.61 -12.55
CA ASN A 262 29.79 -15.79 -11.75
C ASN A 262 28.71 -16.08 -10.69
N ALA A 263 28.22 -15.05 -9.97
CA ALA A 263 27.15 -15.20 -8.98
C ALA A 263 25.83 -15.66 -9.63
N LEU A 264 25.49 -15.09 -10.79
CA LEU A 264 24.34 -15.49 -11.62
C LEU A 264 24.54 -16.85 -12.32
N LYS A 265 25.75 -17.43 -12.30
CA LYS A 265 26.16 -18.64 -13.02
C LYS A 265 26.03 -18.53 -14.55
N LEU A 266 26.33 -17.34 -15.08
CA LEU A 266 26.35 -16.97 -16.50
C LEU A 266 27.80 -16.62 -16.93
N LYS A 267 28.01 -16.31 -18.22
CA LYS A 267 29.35 -16.07 -18.81
C LYS A 267 29.47 -14.82 -19.67
N THR A 268 28.37 -14.37 -20.28
CA THR A 268 28.37 -13.27 -21.26
C THR A 268 27.18 -12.35 -21.02
N LEU A 269 27.39 -11.04 -21.08
CA LEU A 269 26.36 -10.01 -21.15
C LEU A 269 26.15 -9.56 -22.60
N ILE A 270 24.90 -9.37 -23.01
CA ILE A 270 24.51 -8.75 -24.29
C ILE A 270 23.53 -7.59 -23.99
N ARG A 271 23.84 -6.38 -24.47
CA ARG A 271 23.12 -5.14 -24.15
C ARG A 271 22.90 -4.22 -25.36
N ILE A 272 22.04 -3.20 -25.27
CA ILE A 272 21.91 -2.13 -26.30
C ILE A 272 22.92 -1.00 -26.07
N GLY A 273 23.22 -0.14 -27.03
CA GLY A 273 24.00 1.10 -26.79
C GLY A 273 23.12 2.30 -26.41
N GLU A 274 23.62 3.19 -25.53
CA GLU A 274 23.09 4.56 -25.42
C GLU A 274 23.99 5.53 -26.22
N GLU A 275 23.41 6.30 -27.13
CA GLU A 275 24.12 7.33 -27.90
C GLU A 275 24.33 8.62 -27.09
N ASN A 276 25.41 8.68 -26.32
CA ASN A 276 25.92 9.95 -25.79
C ASN A 276 26.76 10.68 -26.85
N PHE A 277 26.11 11.43 -27.75
CA PHE A 277 26.75 12.32 -28.73
C PHE A 277 27.43 13.54 -28.08
N SER A 278 28.41 13.32 -27.19
CA SER A 278 29.23 14.39 -26.59
C SER A 278 30.48 14.71 -27.42
N HIS A 279 30.97 13.77 -28.23
CA HIS A 279 32.14 13.96 -29.10
C HIS A 279 31.81 13.72 -30.58
N LYS A 280 32.24 14.65 -31.45
CA LYS A 280 32.06 14.59 -32.91
C LYS A 280 32.74 13.38 -33.58
N SER A 281 33.57 12.62 -32.85
CA SER A 281 34.25 11.41 -33.32
C SER A 281 33.41 10.13 -33.23
N ASP A 282 32.37 10.10 -32.39
CA ASP A 282 31.61 8.87 -32.10
C ASP A 282 30.34 8.71 -32.95
N ILE A 283 30.12 9.64 -33.89
CA ILE A 283 28.94 9.74 -34.78
C ILE A 283 28.77 8.52 -35.72
N TYR A 284 29.75 7.60 -35.78
CA TYR A 284 29.81 6.51 -36.76
C TYR A 284 29.86 5.08 -36.18
N ARG A 285 29.61 4.88 -34.89
CA ARG A 285 29.75 3.54 -34.24
C ARG A 285 28.47 2.69 -34.26
N VAL A 286 27.93 2.43 -35.44
CA VAL A 286 26.97 1.33 -35.64
C VAL A 286 27.74 0.02 -35.67
N GLY A 287 27.25 -1.01 -34.98
CA GLY A 287 27.99 -2.26 -34.85
C GLY A 287 27.63 -3.10 -33.63
N VAL A 288 28.32 -4.23 -33.53
CA VAL A 288 28.48 -4.95 -32.26
C VAL A 288 29.83 -4.55 -31.67
N ILE A 289 29.83 -4.09 -30.41
CA ILE A 289 31.03 -3.66 -29.69
C ILE A 289 31.34 -4.68 -28.59
N ARG A 290 32.54 -5.26 -28.63
CA ARG A 290 33.11 -6.09 -27.55
C ARG A 290 33.69 -5.17 -26.49
N ASN A 291 32.91 -4.80 -25.47
CA ASN A 291 33.28 -3.70 -24.58
C ASN A 291 34.63 -3.91 -23.90
N PHE A 292 34.94 -5.13 -23.46
CA PHE A 292 36.20 -5.48 -22.80
C PHE A 292 37.22 -6.19 -23.70
N ASN A 293 37.10 -6.04 -25.03
CA ASN A 293 37.91 -6.71 -26.06
C ASN A 293 37.88 -8.25 -26.01
N ASP A 294 36.79 -8.82 -25.48
CA ASP A 294 36.55 -10.28 -25.39
C ASP A 294 35.05 -10.61 -25.45
N ASP A 295 34.70 -11.89 -25.24
CA ASP A 295 33.33 -12.41 -25.30
C ASP A 295 32.52 -12.22 -23.99
N THR A 296 32.99 -11.40 -23.04
CA THR A 296 32.27 -11.19 -21.75
C THR A 296 31.13 -10.18 -21.86
N CYS A 297 31.24 -9.19 -22.73
CA CYS A 297 30.24 -8.12 -22.89
C CYS A 297 30.15 -7.64 -24.34
N TYR A 298 28.95 -7.75 -24.92
CA TYR A 298 28.62 -7.22 -26.23
C TYR A 298 27.59 -6.09 -26.10
N THR A 299 27.85 -4.96 -26.74
CA THR A 299 26.85 -3.89 -26.99
C THR A 299 26.42 -3.92 -28.45
N VAL A 300 25.12 -4.07 -28.69
CA VAL A 300 24.52 -4.00 -30.03
C VAL A 300 23.98 -2.57 -30.24
N ILE A 301 24.52 -1.86 -31.22
CA ILE A 301 24.11 -0.50 -31.59
C ILE A 301 23.51 -0.53 -32.99
N THR A 302 22.27 -0.08 -33.11
CA THR A 302 21.60 0.17 -34.39
C THR A 302 21.32 1.66 -34.54
N SER A 303 21.51 2.22 -35.73
CA SER A 303 21.36 3.67 -35.93
C SER A 303 19.88 4.10 -35.97
N PRO A 304 19.54 5.25 -35.34
CA PRO A 304 18.28 5.94 -35.59
C PRO A 304 18.27 6.73 -36.91
N ASP A 305 19.43 6.99 -37.52
CA ASP A 305 19.56 7.80 -38.72
C ASP A 305 19.20 6.98 -39.98
N PRO A 306 18.18 7.38 -40.77
CA PRO A 306 17.81 6.72 -42.01
C PRO A 306 18.88 6.82 -43.12
N HIS A 307 19.94 7.61 -42.92
CA HIS A 307 21.06 7.77 -43.85
C HIS A 307 22.31 6.94 -43.46
N VAL A 308 22.28 6.20 -42.34
CA VAL A 308 23.41 5.35 -41.93
C VAL A 308 23.24 3.93 -42.46
N SER A 309 24.22 3.51 -43.26
CA SER A 309 24.13 2.43 -44.26
C SER A 309 24.29 1.00 -43.72
N SER A 310 24.01 0.74 -42.45
CA SER A 310 24.05 -0.62 -41.88
C SER A 310 23.13 -0.82 -40.69
N CYS A 311 22.62 -2.04 -40.54
CA CYS A 311 22.01 -2.53 -39.30
C CYS A 311 22.83 -3.70 -38.76
N SER A 312 23.14 -3.67 -37.46
CA SER A 312 23.99 -4.65 -36.80
C SER A 312 23.20 -5.44 -35.77
N THR A 313 23.32 -6.77 -35.86
CA THR A 313 22.62 -7.72 -34.98
C THR A 313 23.57 -8.83 -34.54
N ILE A 314 23.18 -9.58 -33.52
CA ILE A 314 23.89 -10.79 -33.11
C ILE A 314 23.06 -12.01 -33.48
N HIS A 315 23.68 -13.00 -34.13
CA HIS A 315 23.14 -14.33 -34.30
C HIS A 315 23.80 -15.26 -33.26
N LEU A 316 23.02 -15.73 -32.29
CA LEU A 316 23.50 -16.71 -31.31
C LEU A 316 23.25 -18.11 -31.86
N VAL A 317 24.33 -18.85 -32.10
CA VAL A 317 24.29 -20.20 -32.68
C VAL A 317 24.65 -21.23 -31.61
N CYS A 318 23.89 -22.33 -31.57
CA CYS A 318 24.17 -23.47 -30.72
C CYS A 318 24.50 -24.69 -31.58
N SER A 319 25.71 -25.24 -31.45
CA SER A 319 26.07 -26.56 -31.96
C SER A 319 26.24 -27.55 -30.81
N TYR A 320 26.22 -28.85 -31.11
CA TYR A 320 26.24 -29.95 -30.13
C TYR A 320 27.34 -29.91 -29.06
N LYS A 321 28.38 -29.06 -29.18
CA LYS A 321 29.41 -28.85 -28.15
C LYS A 321 29.82 -27.38 -27.91
N CYS A 322 29.26 -26.40 -28.63
CA CYS A 322 29.61 -24.99 -28.40
C CYS A 322 28.45 -24.02 -28.67
N HIS A 323 28.40 -22.93 -27.90
CA HIS A 323 27.63 -21.73 -28.24
C HIS A 323 28.59 -20.70 -28.84
N ALA A 324 28.21 -20.12 -29.96
CA ALA A 324 28.95 -19.08 -30.67
C ALA A 324 28.12 -17.79 -30.75
N VAL A 325 28.82 -16.65 -30.81
CA VAL A 325 28.25 -15.33 -31.03
C VAL A 325 28.72 -14.87 -32.41
N GLU A 326 27.81 -14.88 -33.38
CA GLU A 326 28.10 -14.40 -34.74
C GLU A 326 27.62 -12.95 -34.86
N GLU A 327 28.55 -12.04 -35.15
CA GLU A 327 28.26 -10.64 -35.38
C GLU A 327 27.83 -10.47 -36.84
N VAL A 328 26.60 -9.99 -37.08
CA VAL A 328 26.06 -9.85 -38.43
C VAL A 328 25.76 -8.39 -38.73
N ASN A 329 26.49 -7.86 -39.71
CA ASN A 329 26.24 -6.55 -40.30
C ASN A 329 25.46 -6.75 -41.60
N LEU A 330 24.29 -6.12 -41.71
CA LEU A 330 23.49 -6.07 -42.92
C LEU A 330 23.76 -4.74 -43.62
N PRO A 331 24.62 -4.70 -44.66
CA PRO A 331 24.92 -3.48 -45.39
C PRO A 331 23.72 -3.04 -46.24
N GLU A 332 23.65 -1.74 -46.49
CA GLU A 332 22.66 -1.14 -47.38
C GLU A 332 23.00 -1.42 -48.86
N ASP A 333 22.14 -2.17 -49.55
CA ASP A 333 22.11 -2.16 -51.01
C ASP A 333 21.40 -0.88 -51.48
N HIS A 334 22.11 -0.06 -52.25
CA HIS A 334 21.59 1.19 -52.82
C HIS A 334 20.38 1.00 -53.76
N MET A 335 20.11 -0.23 -54.22
CA MET A 335 18.92 -0.58 -55.00
C MET A 335 17.69 -0.89 -54.13
N ASP A 336 17.87 -1.27 -52.86
CA ASP A 336 16.79 -1.73 -51.98
C ASP A 336 16.09 -0.60 -51.23
N THR A 337 15.19 0.07 -51.95
CA THR A 337 14.20 0.99 -51.37
C THR A 337 13.28 0.28 -50.36
N ILE A 338 12.75 1.02 -49.37
CA ILE A 338 11.78 0.51 -48.39
C ILE A 338 10.57 -0.17 -49.05
N VAL A 339 10.17 0.28 -50.24
CA VAL A 339 9.08 -0.29 -51.03
C VAL A 339 9.40 -1.71 -51.51
N ILE A 340 10.65 -1.99 -51.89
CA ILE A 340 11.11 -3.33 -52.29
C ILE A 340 11.18 -4.24 -51.06
N THR A 341 11.77 -3.78 -49.95
CA THR A 341 11.81 -4.55 -48.69
C THR A 341 10.40 -4.88 -48.19
N CYS A 342 9.48 -3.92 -48.18
CA CYS A 342 8.08 -4.15 -47.78
C CYS A 342 7.38 -5.21 -48.65
N ARG A 343 7.63 -5.23 -49.97
CA ARG A 343 7.08 -6.28 -50.87
C ARG A 343 7.63 -7.67 -50.54
N ARG A 344 8.94 -7.80 -50.28
CA ARG A 344 9.54 -9.07 -49.86
C ARG A 344 9.00 -9.56 -48.52
N ILE A 345 8.87 -8.65 -47.54
CA ILE A 345 8.27 -8.95 -46.23
C ILE A 345 6.80 -9.36 -46.38
N MET A 346 6.02 -8.67 -47.22
CA MET A 346 4.63 -9.06 -47.52
C MET A 346 4.53 -10.48 -48.10
N SER A 347 5.40 -10.86 -49.04
CA SER A 347 5.43 -12.22 -49.60
C SER A 347 5.88 -13.27 -48.57
N LYS A 348 6.81 -12.94 -47.68
CA LYS A 348 7.22 -13.83 -46.57
C LYS A 348 6.14 -14.01 -45.50
N LEU A 349 5.30 -12.99 -45.26
CA LEU A 349 4.20 -13.08 -44.29
C LEU A 349 3.16 -14.12 -44.71
N GLU A 350 2.90 -14.29 -46.00
CA GLU A 350 1.94 -15.27 -46.53
C GLU A 350 2.26 -16.69 -46.05
N THR A 351 3.54 -17.12 -46.11
CA THR A 351 3.98 -18.43 -45.62
C THR A 351 4.10 -18.50 -44.09
N SER A 352 4.50 -17.41 -43.43
CA SER A 352 4.58 -17.35 -41.96
C SER A 352 3.23 -17.51 -41.25
N PHE A 353 2.13 -17.06 -41.87
CA PHE A 353 0.78 -17.13 -41.30
C PHE A 353 0.14 -18.53 -41.33
N GLU A 354 0.73 -19.51 -42.03
CA GLU A 354 0.21 -20.89 -42.12
C GLU A 354 0.31 -21.68 -40.79
N THR A 355 0.97 -21.12 -39.78
CA THR A 355 1.26 -21.76 -38.50
C THR A 355 0.16 -21.56 -37.45
N ASN A 356 -0.06 -22.57 -36.59
CA ASN A 356 -1.13 -22.57 -35.56
C ASN A 356 -1.17 -21.27 -34.72
N PHE A 357 -2.38 -20.76 -34.46
CA PHE A 357 -2.61 -19.57 -33.63
C PHE A 357 -3.57 -19.84 -32.46
N THR A 358 -3.14 -19.48 -31.25
CA THR A 358 -4.01 -19.52 -30.05
C THR A 358 -4.89 -18.27 -29.99
N GLN A 359 -6.19 -18.45 -30.23
CA GLN A 359 -7.17 -17.36 -30.18
C GLN A 359 -7.28 -16.77 -28.77
N ARG A 360 -7.42 -15.44 -28.67
CA ARG A 360 -7.51 -14.72 -27.40
C ARG A 360 -8.83 -13.96 -27.28
N SER A 361 -9.39 -13.93 -26.08
CA SER A 361 -10.61 -13.23 -25.70
C SER A 361 -10.44 -12.56 -24.35
N ARG A 362 -11.17 -11.47 -24.10
CA ARG A 362 -11.15 -10.71 -22.84
C ARG A 362 -12.53 -10.68 -22.20
N SER A 363 -12.54 -10.50 -20.89
CA SER A 363 -13.73 -10.29 -20.06
C SER A 363 -14.40 -8.95 -20.38
N GLU A 364 -15.69 -8.82 -20.05
CA GLU A 364 -16.43 -7.56 -20.24
C GLU A 364 -15.84 -6.39 -19.43
N LEU A 365 -15.20 -6.70 -18.31
CA LEU A 365 -14.44 -5.78 -17.47
C LEU A 365 -12.95 -5.94 -17.82
N CYS A 366 -12.37 -4.93 -18.46
CA CYS A 366 -10.94 -4.85 -18.75
C CYS A 366 -10.23 -4.11 -17.61
N ASN A 367 -9.33 -4.80 -16.89
CA ASN A 367 -8.59 -4.22 -15.76
C ASN A 367 -7.92 -2.89 -16.14
N TRP A 368 -7.19 -2.86 -17.27
CA TRP A 368 -6.53 -1.67 -17.79
C TRP A 368 -7.47 -0.49 -18.10
N CYS A 369 -8.72 -0.76 -18.49
CA CYS A 369 -9.72 0.29 -18.70
C CYS A 369 -10.35 0.79 -17.39
N MET A 370 -10.23 0.04 -16.30
CA MET A 370 -10.71 0.41 -14.96
C MET A 370 -9.61 1.06 -14.11
N GLU A 371 -8.35 0.70 -14.37
CA GLU A 371 -7.13 1.19 -13.69
C GLU A 371 -6.47 2.38 -14.43
N ILE A 372 -7.21 3.15 -15.22
CA ILE A 372 -6.71 4.41 -15.78
C ILE A 372 -6.42 5.35 -14.60
N PRO A 373 -5.17 5.81 -14.41
CA PRO A 373 -4.79 6.67 -13.28
C PRO A 373 -5.61 7.95 -13.26
N ARG A 374 -6.08 8.35 -12.08
CA ARG A 374 -7.04 9.45 -11.94
C ARG A 374 -6.37 10.83 -11.97
N SER A 375 -5.05 10.86 -11.78
CA SER A 375 -4.23 12.07 -11.72
C SER A 375 -2.82 11.84 -12.27
N HIS A 376 -2.13 12.92 -12.68
CA HIS A 376 -0.71 12.85 -13.07
C HIS A 376 0.21 12.57 -11.87
N SER A 377 -0.22 12.84 -10.64
CA SER A 377 0.50 12.48 -9.41
C SER A 377 0.64 10.96 -9.21
N ASP A 378 -0.41 10.18 -9.49
CA ASP A 378 -0.39 8.70 -9.43
C ASP A 378 0.68 8.08 -10.36
N LEU A 379 1.09 8.85 -11.38
CA LEU A 379 2.01 8.45 -12.44
C LEU A 379 3.48 8.84 -12.18
N ARG A 380 3.75 9.79 -11.27
CA ARG A 380 5.12 10.24 -10.93
C ARG A 380 5.88 9.28 -10.02
N ALA A 381 5.20 8.25 -9.51
CA ALA A 381 5.72 7.26 -8.57
C ALA A 381 6.42 6.08 -9.28
N ARG A 382 7.48 6.37 -10.06
CA ARG A 382 8.30 5.40 -10.81
C ARG A 382 9.80 5.54 -10.47
N PHE A 383 10.49 4.42 -10.30
CA PHE A 383 11.94 4.38 -10.04
C PHE A 383 12.68 3.67 -11.17
N TYR A 384 12.96 4.39 -12.25
CA TYR A 384 13.78 3.88 -13.37
C TYR A 384 15.23 4.35 -13.32
N THR A 385 15.54 5.39 -12.54
CA THR A 385 16.91 5.92 -12.40
C THR A 385 17.29 6.11 -10.93
N HIS A 386 18.59 6.05 -10.65
CA HIS A 386 19.15 6.41 -9.34
C HIS A 386 18.88 7.87 -8.98
N ARG A 387 18.76 8.76 -9.98
CA ARG A 387 18.28 10.13 -9.80
C ARG A 387 16.83 10.22 -9.32
N ASN A 388 15.92 9.35 -9.77
CA ASN A 388 14.53 9.36 -9.28
C ASN A 388 14.48 8.92 -7.81
N MET A 389 15.25 7.89 -7.45
CA MET A 389 15.40 7.46 -6.05
C MET A 389 16.05 8.55 -5.21
N ASP A 390 17.12 9.19 -5.68
CA ASP A 390 17.78 10.31 -5.00
C ASP A 390 16.85 11.51 -4.78
N ILE A 391 16.05 11.91 -5.79
CA ILE A 391 15.05 12.98 -5.67
C ILE A 391 13.96 12.61 -4.65
N TRP A 392 13.46 11.37 -4.69
CA TRP A 392 12.47 10.87 -3.73
C TRP A 392 13.04 10.86 -2.31
N VAL A 393 14.21 10.26 -2.12
CA VAL A 393 14.93 10.24 -0.83
C VAL A 393 15.15 11.66 -0.33
N LYS A 394 15.66 12.59 -1.16
CA LYS A 394 15.87 14.00 -0.78
C LYS A 394 14.57 14.73 -0.44
N LYS A 395 13.47 14.47 -1.15
CA LYS A 395 12.16 15.06 -0.83
C LYS A 395 11.67 14.58 0.53
N PHE A 396 11.65 13.26 0.76
CA PHE A 396 11.27 12.70 2.06
C PHE A 396 12.22 13.16 3.17
N ALA A 397 13.53 13.22 2.92
CA ALA A 397 14.54 13.72 3.85
C ALA A 397 14.33 15.19 4.23
N TYR A 398 13.94 16.01 3.26
CA TYR A 398 13.64 17.42 3.46
C TYR A 398 12.36 17.61 4.26
N ASP A 399 11.30 16.86 3.95
CA ASP A 399 10.05 16.86 4.72
C ASP A 399 10.27 16.33 6.15
N TRP A 400 11.17 15.35 6.32
CA TRP A 400 11.67 14.87 7.61
C TRP A 400 12.47 15.92 8.38
N ALA A 401 13.44 16.58 7.74
CA ALA A 401 14.27 17.62 8.35
C ALA A 401 13.47 18.88 8.72
N ARG A 402 12.44 19.22 7.93
CA ARG A 402 11.47 20.28 8.23
C ARG A 402 10.66 20.03 9.48
N ALA A 403 10.53 18.78 9.88
CA ALA A 403 9.65 18.35 10.95
C ALA A 403 10.43 17.82 12.18
N ASP A 404 11.75 17.57 12.04
CA ASP A 404 12.72 17.28 13.10
C ASP A 404 12.66 18.35 14.21
N GLU A 405 12.07 18.00 15.35
CA GLU A 405 11.87 18.90 16.48
C GLU A 405 13.19 19.47 17.02
N ILE A 406 14.29 18.72 16.96
CA ILE A 406 15.61 19.20 17.40
C ILE A 406 16.15 20.24 16.42
N PHE A 407 15.93 20.03 15.12
CA PHE A 407 16.31 21.01 14.10
C PHE A 407 15.47 22.28 14.23
N LEU A 408 14.14 22.15 14.41
CA LEU A 408 13.22 23.26 14.63
C LEU A 408 13.54 24.07 15.91
N LEU A 409 13.89 23.40 17.01
CA LEU A 409 14.37 24.05 18.24
C LEU A 409 15.64 24.88 17.99
N ASN A 410 16.55 24.39 17.15
CA ASN A 410 17.80 25.07 16.83
C ASN A 410 17.60 26.22 15.82
N ASP A 411 16.72 26.07 14.83
CA ASP A 411 16.28 27.14 13.92
C ASP A 411 15.61 28.28 14.71
N ASN A 412 14.70 27.96 15.64
CA ASN A 412 14.00 28.94 16.47
C ASN A 412 14.97 29.77 17.35
N LEU A 413 16.10 29.20 17.78
CA LEU A 413 17.16 29.92 18.50
C LEU A 413 17.98 30.88 17.60
N HIS A 414 17.84 30.79 16.28
CA HIS A 414 18.57 31.58 15.29
C HIS A 414 17.67 32.52 14.44
N GLN A 415 16.37 32.60 14.75
CA GLN A 415 15.35 33.33 13.96
C GLN A 415 15.40 34.87 14.01
N SER A 416 16.49 35.48 14.48
CA SER A 416 16.63 36.95 14.52
C SER A 416 17.02 37.61 13.20
N ASN A 417 17.19 36.87 12.09
CA ASN A 417 17.44 37.46 10.77
C ASN A 417 16.89 36.62 9.59
N PRO A 418 15.81 37.07 8.90
CA PRO A 418 15.22 36.38 7.75
C PRO A 418 16.09 36.27 6.49
N MET A 419 17.20 37.02 6.41
CA MET A 419 18.07 37.09 5.22
C MET A 419 19.35 36.24 5.36
N ASN A 420 19.33 35.16 6.16
CA ASN A 420 20.51 34.36 6.45
C ASN A 420 20.59 33.07 5.59
N PRO A 421 21.40 33.02 4.51
CA PRO A 421 21.46 31.87 3.60
C PRO A 421 21.93 30.56 4.26
N SER A 422 22.60 30.65 5.42
CA SER A 422 23.03 29.47 6.19
C SER A 422 21.88 28.60 6.71
N HIS A 423 20.64 29.06 6.66
CA HIS A 423 19.46 28.31 7.12
C HIS A 423 19.10 27.17 6.13
N GLU A 424 19.16 27.47 4.84
CA GLU A 424 18.91 26.48 3.77
C GLU A 424 20.07 25.48 3.67
N GLU A 425 21.33 25.95 3.73
CA GLU A 425 22.51 25.07 3.79
C GLU A 425 22.48 24.13 5.02
N ARG A 426 22.03 24.61 6.19
CA ARG A 426 21.86 23.77 7.39
C ARG A 426 20.75 22.74 7.23
N ARG A 427 19.63 23.08 6.58
CA ARG A 427 18.55 22.14 6.25
C ARG A 427 18.98 21.08 5.25
N ILE A 428 19.73 21.47 4.21
CA ILE A 428 20.31 20.55 3.22
C ILE A 428 21.28 19.59 3.91
N ARG A 429 22.19 20.11 4.75
CA ARG A 429 23.10 19.28 5.56
C ARG A 429 22.35 18.30 6.47
N ARG A 430 21.31 18.77 7.16
CA ARG A 430 20.48 17.92 8.04
C ARG A 430 19.71 16.84 7.27
N SER A 431 19.21 17.16 6.08
CA SER A 431 18.53 16.20 5.21
C SER A 431 19.48 15.06 4.81
N ALA A 432 20.72 15.39 4.43
CA ALA A 432 21.76 14.42 4.10
C ALA A 432 22.25 13.59 5.32
N GLU A 433 22.16 14.12 6.54
CA GLU A 433 22.43 13.34 7.77
C GLU A 433 21.32 12.32 8.09
N LEU A 434 20.05 12.68 7.85
CA LEU A 434 18.90 11.84 8.14
C LEU A 434 18.74 10.72 7.09
N PHE A 435 18.92 11.09 5.82
CA PHE A 435 18.89 10.19 4.67
C PHE A 435 20.08 10.53 3.76
N PRO A 436 21.23 9.84 3.96
CA PRO A 436 22.35 9.96 3.04
C PRO A 436 21.87 9.71 1.62
N SER A 437 22.24 10.59 0.69
CA SER A 437 21.87 10.38 -0.70
C SER A 437 22.47 9.07 -1.20
N PHE A 438 21.90 8.54 -2.27
CA PHE A 438 22.40 7.33 -2.88
C PHE A 438 23.90 7.41 -3.25
N TYR A 439 24.39 8.63 -3.54
CA TYR A 439 25.79 8.93 -3.83
C TYR A 439 26.66 9.08 -2.56
N ASP A 440 26.10 9.53 -1.45
CA ASP A 440 26.80 9.63 -0.14
C ASP A 440 27.09 8.24 0.46
N LEU A 441 26.20 7.26 0.22
CA LEU A 441 26.37 5.87 0.66
C LEU A 441 27.65 5.19 0.13
N ARG A 442 28.30 5.77 -0.89
CA ARG A 442 29.58 5.27 -1.43
C ARG A 442 30.85 5.93 -0.88
N PHE A 443 30.77 6.96 -0.03
CA PHE A 443 31.94 7.78 0.30
C PHE A 443 32.14 8.23 1.76
N LEU A 444 31.37 7.73 2.74
CA LEU A 444 31.49 8.16 4.16
C LEU A 444 31.78 7.01 5.17
N LYS A 445 32.93 7.06 5.83
CA LYS A 445 33.39 6.04 6.82
C LYS A 445 32.86 6.33 8.24
N GLY A 446 32.38 5.28 8.92
CA GLY A 446 32.46 5.07 10.39
C GLY A 446 31.82 6.07 11.38
N GLY A 447 30.83 5.62 12.15
CA GLY A 447 30.32 6.29 13.35
C GLY A 447 30.23 5.31 14.53
N HIS A 448 30.33 5.82 15.76
CA HIS A 448 30.73 5.10 16.99
C HIS A 448 29.95 3.79 17.33
N PRO A 449 30.62 2.69 17.74
CA PRO A 449 30.04 1.34 17.88
C PRO A 449 29.05 1.12 19.06
N THR A 450 28.61 2.17 19.76
CA THR A 450 27.74 2.03 20.97
C THR A 450 26.48 2.90 20.95
N ARG A 451 26.19 3.56 19.82
CA ARG A 451 24.98 4.39 19.65
C ARG A 451 24.33 4.01 18.33
N GLY A 452 23.11 3.47 18.39
CA GLY A 452 22.42 2.95 17.21
C GLY A 452 22.22 4.03 16.14
N GLY A 453 22.50 3.68 14.89
CA GLY A 453 22.20 4.44 13.68
C GLY A 453 21.45 3.55 12.69
N THR A 454 20.96 4.13 11.60
CA THR A 454 20.43 3.40 10.44
C THR A 454 21.58 2.70 9.69
N PHE A 455 21.26 1.75 8.81
CA PHE A 455 22.19 0.72 8.31
C PHE A 455 23.52 1.24 7.70
N ARG A 456 24.59 0.47 7.95
CA ARG A 456 25.83 0.46 7.16
C ARG A 456 26.21 -0.98 6.86
N VAL A 457 26.90 -1.21 5.75
CA VAL A 457 27.59 -2.48 5.47
C VAL A 457 29.09 -2.24 5.29
N TYR A 458 29.90 -3.21 5.71
CA TYR A 458 31.32 -3.05 6.07
C TYR A 458 32.20 -3.99 5.23
N ILE A 459 33.45 -3.61 4.96
CA ILE A 459 34.67 -4.46 5.03
C ILE A 459 35.85 -3.56 5.49
N ASN A 460 36.80 -4.17 6.20
CA ASN A 460 37.91 -3.54 6.94
C ASN A 460 39.21 -3.47 6.12
N ASP A 461 40.25 -2.81 6.66
CA ASP A 461 41.50 -3.49 7.07
C ASP A 461 42.57 -2.51 7.60
N GLU A 462 42.71 -2.60 8.94
CA GLU A 462 43.86 -2.33 9.81
C GLU A 462 44.37 -0.88 10.08
N ASP A 463 44.46 -0.60 11.38
CA ASP A 463 44.71 0.66 12.10
C ASP A 463 46.14 1.26 11.91
N ASP A 464 46.53 2.41 12.46
CA ASP A 464 46.01 3.14 13.62
C ASP A 464 46.27 4.66 13.54
N GLU A 465 45.47 5.45 14.28
CA GLU A 465 45.57 6.90 14.58
C GLU A 465 45.91 7.92 13.46
N HIS A 466 46.16 7.50 12.21
CA HIS A 466 46.62 8.37 11.12
C HIS A 466 46.36 7.92 9.66
N GLN A 467 45.35 7.16 9.21
CA GLN A 467 44.05 6.69 9.71
C GLN A 467 43.10 7.75 10.31
N GLN A 468 43.42 8.35 11.45
CA GLN A 468 42.46 9.17 12.23
C GLN A 468 42.53 10.68 11.98
N PHE A 469 43.60 11.19 11.35
CA PHE A 469 43.78 12.64 11.09
C PHE A 469 44.24 12.97 9.65
N MET A 470 44.61 11.97 8.84
CA MET A 470 45.02 12.16 7.43
C MET A 470 43.79 12.11 6.51
N LYS A 471 43.34 13.24 5.94
CA LYS A 471 43.78 14.62 6.18
C LYS A 471 42.53 15.46 6.44
N THR A 472 42.34 15.85 7.70
CA THR A 472 41.24 16.67 8.26
C THR A 472 41.02 18.03 7.55
N ILE A 473 41.75 18.32 6.48
CA ILE A 473 41.87 19.66 5.91
C ILE A 473 42.04 19.70 4.37
N TYR A 474 42.79 18.79 3.71
CA TYR A 474 43.42 19.13 2.42
C TYR A 474 43.49 18.03 1.35
N PRO A 475 43.42 18.41 0.04
CA PRO A 475 42.19 18.07 -0.69
C PRO A 475 42.38 17.48 -2.11
N ASP A 476 43.61 17.33 -2.60
CA ASP A 476 43.88 16.90 -3.98
C ASP A 476 45.02 15.87 -4.06
N SER A 477 44.86 14.90 -4.97
CA SER A 477 45.82 13.87 -5.41
C SER A 477 46.21 12.74 -4.41
N HIS A 478 46.50 11.51 -4.85
CA HIS A 478 46.05 10.70 -6.00
C HIS A 478 46.41 9.23 -5.70
N ASN A 479 45.64 8.28 -6.23
CA ASN A 479 45.85 6.82 -6.19
C ASN A 479 45.84 6.18 -4.79
N LEU A 480 44.82 5.35 -4.52
CA LEU A 480 44.76 4.24 -3.54
C LEU A 480 43.34 3.63 -3.67
N PHE A 481 43.07 2.86 -4.72
CA PHE A 481 43.27 1.40 -4.83
C PHE A 481 42.38 0.53 -3.92
N VAL A 482 42.03 -0.65 -4.45
CA VAL A 482 40.85 -1.46 -4.14
C VAL A 482 41.23 -2.77 -3.45
N PRO A 483 40.40 -3.25 -2.50
CA PRO A 483 39.98 -4.66 -2.55
C PRO A 483 38.47 -4.88 -2.84
N GLU A 484 38.18 -6.02 -3.45
CA GLU A 484 36.86 -6.60 -3.78
C GLU A 484 36.70 -7.93 -3.00
N PRO A 485 35.56 -8.67 -3.03
CA PRO A 485 34.26 -8.40 -3.68
C PRO A 485 33.02 -8.52 -2.73
N PHE A 486 31.83 -8.16 -3.22
CA PHE A 486 30.57 -8.06 -2.46
C PHE A 486 29.83 -9.41 -2.18
N SER A 487 30.51 -10.55 -2.11
CA SER A 487 29.84 -11.86 -1.93
C SER A 487 29.52 -12.25 -0.47
N THR A 488 29.70 -11.32 0.49
CA THR A 488 29.62 -11.59 1.94
C THR A 488 28.66 -10.67 2.70
N GLN A 489 27.99 -9.73 2.00
CA GLN A 489 27.11 -8.75 2.62
C GLN A 489 25.66 -9.23 2.67
N ASP A 490 25.02 -9.10 3.84
CA ASP A 490 23.64 -9.51 4.06
C ASP A 490 22.66 -8.64 3.24
N PRO A 491 21.91 -9.20 2.27
CA PRO A 491 20.95 -8.45 1.47
C PRO A 491 19.85 -7.79 2.32
N SER A 492 19.58 -8.28 3.54
CA SER A 492 18.55 -7.70 4.43
C SER A 492 18.86 -6.27 4.87
N LEU A 493 20.09 -5.78 4.65
CA LEU A 493 20.55 -4.43 5.03
C LEU A 493 20.20 -3.36 3.99
N LEU A 494 19.77 -3.77 2.79
CA LEU A 494 19.29 -2.88 1.71
C LEU A 494 17.79 -3.09 1.40
N ASP A 495 17.13 -3.92 2.21
CA ASP A 495 15.72 -4.32 2.09
C ASP A 495 14.78 -3.21 2.61
N VAL A 496 15.09 -1.95 2.26
CA VAL A 496 14.28 -0.77 2.59
C VAL A 496 12.99 -0.85 1.79
N ASP A 497 11.88 -0.96 2.52
CA ASP A 497 10.55 -0.99 1.95
C ASP A 497 10.16 0.41 1.46
N MET A 498 9.93 0.57 0.16
CA MET A 498 9.41 1.82 -0.42
C MET A 498 7.91 1.72 -0.72
N THR A 499 7.24 0.63 -0.34
CA THR A 499 5.80 0.46 -0.55
C THR A 499 4.98 1.44 0.29
N GLU A 500 5.58 1.99 1.36
CA GLU A 500 5.07 3.14 2.12
C GLU A 500 5.28 4.47 1.37
N SER A 501 4.47 4.74 0.33
CA SER A 501 4.40 6.07 -0.28
C SER A 501 2.98 6.60 -0.39
N ASP A 502 2.55 7.34 0.64
CA ASP A 502 1.94 8.68 0.54
C ASP A 502 1.47 9.23 1.90
N GLU A 503 1.46 8.42 2.96
CA GLU A 503 1.26 8.91 4.33
C GLU A 503 2.55 9.54 4.91
N LEU A 504 2.54 10.86 5.13
CA LEU A 504 3.57 11.65 5.85
C LEU A 504 4.22 10.88 7.01
N VAL A 505 5.48 10.46 6.94
CA VAL A 505 6.03 9.47 7.90
C VAL A 505 5.90 9.95 9.39
N PRO A 506 5.43 9.10 10.33
CA PRO A 506 5.05 9.53 11.68
C PRO A 506 6.18 10.12 12.56
N GLU A 507 5.76 11.01 13.46
CA GLU A 507 6.57 11.74 14.44
C GLU A 507 7.37 10.82 15.41
N GLU A 508 7.02 9.54 15.55
CA GLU A 508 7.71 8.59 16.44
C GLU A 508 9.06 8.03 15.89
N GLU A 509 9.25 7.98 14.57
CA GLU A 509 10.59 7.69 14.03
C GLU A 509 11.58 8.84 14.32
N ARG A 510 11.05 10.06 14.46
CA ARG A 510 11.75 11.26 14.96
C ARG A 510 12.15 11.11 16.42
N ILE A 511 11.23 10.61 17.25
CA ILE A 511 11.50 10.37 18.69
C ILE A 511 12.58 9.30 18.89
N THR A 512 12.65 8.30 18.02
CA THR A 512 13.75 7.32 18.01
C THR A 512 15.11 7.98 17.75
N TYR A 513 15.15 9.03 16.93
CA TYR A 513 16.32 9.87 16.69
C TYR A 513 16.65 10.77 17.90
N ILE A 514 15.64 11.39 18.52
CA ILE A 514 15.76 12.23 19.72
C ILE A 514 16.29 11.43 20.92
N GLN A 515 15.81 10.20 21.13
CA GLN A 515 16.28 9.33 22.21
C GLN A 515 17.74 8.87 22.01
N ARG A 516 18.17 8.67 20.76
CA ARG A 516 19.58 8.42 20.41
C ARG A 516 20.46 9.64 20.71
N ILE A 517 19.95 10.86 20.49
CA ILE A 517 20.62 12.11 20.89
C ILE A 517 20.64 12.29 22.41
N GLN A 518 19.58 11.96 23.14
CA GLN A 518 19.59 12.00 24.62
C GLN A 518 20.58 10.98 25.21
N ALA A 519 20.67 9.76 24.66
CA ALA A 519 21.69 8.77 25.03
C ALA A 519 23.12 9.24 24.66
N PHE A 520 23.26 9.97 23.53
CA PHE A 520 24.50 10.63 23.14
C PHE A 520 24.97 11.61 24.22
N TRP A 521 24.09 12.52 24.66
CA TRP A 521 24.40 13.51 25.71
C TRP A 521 24.64 12.87 27.08
N HIS A 522 23.83 11.91 27.51
CA HIS A 522 23.99 11.25 28.82
C HIS A 522 25.36 10.57 28.98
N HIS A 523 25.88 9.99 27.90
CA HIS A 523 27.19 9.34 27.88
C HIS A 523 28.32 10.37 27.67
N LEU A 524 28.08 11.48 26.96
CA LEU A 524 29.00 12.62 26.89
C LEU A 524 29.23 13.27 28.28
N PHE A 525 28.18 13.47 29.08
CA PHE A 525 28.26 13.94 30.47
C PHE A 525 29.05 12.98 31.38
N ARG A 526 29.07 11.68 31.05
CA ARG A 526 29.86 10.67 31.76
C ARG A 526 31.36 10.81 31.45
N CYS A 527 31.73 11.09 30.20
CA CYS A 527 33.10 11.35 29.78
C CYS A 527 33.68 12.63 30.41
N PHE A 528 32.91 13.71 30.48
CA PHE A 528 33.35 14.98 31.07
C PHE A 528 33.60 14.94 32.60
N ARG A 529 33.27 13.83 33.28
CA ARG A 529 33.52 13.70 34.73
C ARG A 529 35.01 13.67 35.08
N ASN A 530 35.88 13.32 34.13
CA ASN A 530 37.32 13.15 34.33
C ASN A 530 38.21 14.24 33.67
N CYS A 531 37.64 15.14 32.86
CA CYS A 531 38.42 16.25 32.30
C CYS A 531 38.69 17.32 33.37
N ARG A 532 39.96 17.47 33.74
CA ARG A 532 40.49 18.75 34.24
C ARG A 532 40.64 19.70 33.04
N VAL A 533 40.52 21.01 33.28
CA VAL A 533 40.43 22.10 32.29
C VAL A 533 38.98 22.37 31.79
N VAL A 534 38.68 23.66 31.58
CA VAL A 534 37.37 24.31 31.35
C VAL A 534 36.52 24.54 32.62
N ASN A 535 36.03 25.78 32.76
CA ASN A 535 35.51 26.33 34.01
C ASN A 535 34.07 25.87 34.32
N LYS A 536 33.93 25.07 35.40
CA LYS A 536 32.66 24.46 35.82
C LYS A 536 31.53 25.46 36.15
N GLN A 537 31.85 26.69 36.56
CA GLN A 537 30.83 27.69 36.88
C GLN A 537 30.05 28.18 35.64
N LEU A 538 30.69 28.26 34.47
CA LEU A 538 30.03 28.77 33.26
C LEU A 538 28.97 27.77 32.74
N ILE A 539 29.30 26.47 32.80
CA ILE A 539 28.40 25.38 32.41
C ILE A 539 27.24 25.25 33.40
N TYR A 540 27.48 25.38 34.72
CA TYR A 540 26.41 25.39 35.72
C TYR A 540 25.44 26.56 35.52
N LYS A 541 25.94 27.74 35.14
CA LYS A 541 25.11 28.94 34.92
C LYS A 541 24.26 28.83 33.65
N ALA A 542 24.79 28.23 32.59
CA ALA A 542 24.02 27.91 31.38
C ALA A 542 22.94 26.84 31.65
N ALA A 543 23.28 25.79 32.43
CA ALA A 543 22.35 24.72 32.77
C ALA A 543 21.21 25.17 33.71
N LEU A 544 21.48 26.05 34.70
CA LEU A 544 20.43 26.58 35.58
C LEU A 544 19.44 27.47 34.81
N ASN A 545 19.93 28.33 33.91
CA ASN A 545 19.10 29.26 33.16
C ASN A 545 18.14 28.56 32.16
N LEU A 546 18.43 27.32 31.78
CA LEU A 546 17.59 26.50 30.89
C LEU A 546 16.49 25.71 31.62
N VAL A 547 16.49 25.66 32.97
CA VAL A 547 15.60 24.76 33.74
C VAL A 547 14.71 25.50 34.75
N LEU A 548 15.05 26.74 35.15
CA LEU A 548 14.38 27.44 36.26
C LEU A 548 13.22 28.44 35.96
N PRO A 549 12.80 28.79 34.72
CA PRO A 549 11.64 29.68 34.52
C PRO A 549 10.23 29.05 34.57
N HIS A 550 10.06 27.77 34.92
CA HIS A 550 8.74 27.10 34.89
C HIS A 550 8.29 26.55 36.26
N PHE A 551 8.48 27.37 37.30
CA PHE A 551 7.61 27.38 38.48
C PHE A 551 6.70 28.63 38.44
N GLU A 552 5.57 28.56 39.13
CA GLU A 552 4.36 29.38 38.93
C GLU A 552 4.50 30.90 39.21
N LEU A 553 3.73 31.75 38.48
CA LEU A 553 2.86 32.82 39.04
C LEU A 553 2.13 33.69 37.97
N THR A 554 0.79 33.55 37.92
CA THR A 554 -0.28 34.60 37.75
C THR A 554 -0.23 35.77 36.72
N THR A 555 -1.27 35.78 35.85
CA THR A 555 -2.21 36.90 35.46
C THR A 555 -1.94 37.97 34.35
N VAL A 556 -3.06 38.41 33.72
CA VAL A 556 -3.36 39.62 32.86
C VAL A 556 -3.02 39.53 31.34
N ILE A 557 -3.91 39.19 30.37
CA ILE A 557 -5.15 39.81 29.78
C ILE A 557 -4.89 41.23 29.15
N PRO A 558 -5.50 41.70 28.03
CA PRO A 558 -5.73 41.16 26.66
C PRO A 558 -5.36 42.17 25.53
N PHE A 559 -5.79 41.91 24.27
CA PHE A 559 -6.31 42.80 23.18
C PHE A 559 -5.80 42.30 21.80
N GLY A 560 -6.57 42.26 20.69
CA GLY A 560 -8.01 42.49 20.48
C GLY A 560 -8.32 42.87 19.01
N ALA A 561 -9.44 42.38 18.44
CA ALA A 561 -9.98 42.71 17.10
C ALA A 561 -9.08 42.30 15.88
N VAL A 562 -9.55 42.14 14.64
CA VAL A 562 -10.69 42.76 13.93
C VAL A 562 -11.49 41.74 13.10
N ASP A 563 -12.80 41.98 13.03
CA ASP A 563 -13.82 41.28 12.24
C ASP A 563 -14.20 42.11 11.01
N TRP A 564 -14.55 41.49 9.87
CA TRP A 564 -15.30 42.12 8.77
C TRP A 564 -16.17 41.09 8.03
N CYS A 565 -17.47 41.16 8.29
CA CYS A 565 -18.51 40.48 7.52
C CYS A 565 -18.75 41.12 6.14
N GLY A 566 -19.36 40.33 5.24
CA GLY A 566 -20.52 40.81 4.48
C GLY A 566 -20.41 40.88 2.96
N ILE A 567 -21.21 40.04 2.28
CA ILE A 567 -22.35 40.39 1.39
C ILE A 567 -22.81 39.09 0.69
N GLY A 568 -24.12 38.94 0.43
CA GLY A 568 -24.69 37.71 -0.15
C GLY A 568 -25.79 37.99 -1.19
N CYS A 569 -26.77 37.08 -1.25
CA CYS A 569 -28.01 37.07 -2.05
C CYS A 569 -27.94 36.50 -3.49
N ASP A 570 -28.40 35.24 -3.60
CA ASP A 570 -29.49 34.71 -4.45
C ASP A 570 -29.59 35.01 -5.95
N GLY A 571 -29.89 33.94 -6.72
CA GLY A 571 -30.33 34.06 -8.11
C GLY A 571 -30.73 32.75 -8.81
N ILE A 572 -32.04 32.48 -8.85
CA ILE A 572 -32.79 31.73 -9.90
C ILE A 572 -32.85 30.19 -9.83
N LEU A 573 -34.09 29.72 -9.65
CA LEU A 573 -34.63 28.40 -9.96
C LEU A 573 -35.54 28.54 -11.21
N GLU A 574 -35.44 27.62 -12.18
CA GLU A 574 -36.56 26.99 -12.93
C GLU A 574 -36.12 26.45 -14.31
N MET A 575 -36.32 25.15 -14.56
CA MET A 575 -36.85 24.66 -15.85
C MET A 575 -37.45 23.23 -15.74
N LYS A 576 -38.78 23.21 -15.67
CA LYS A 576 -39.78 22.25 -16.18
C LYS A 576 -39.50 20.73 -16.32
N ARG A 577 -40.34 20.00 -15.57
CA ARG A 577 -41.12 18.77 -15.87
C ARG A 577 -41.20 18.24 -17.33
N GLY A 578 -41.30 16.91 -17.40
CA GLY A 578 -41.72 16.04 -18.52
C GLY A 578 -40.95 14.71 -18.41
N VAL A 579 -41.51 13.51 -18.47
CA VAL A 579 -42.78 12.99 -19.02
C VAL A 579 -43.28 11.81 -18.16
N ASP A 580 -44.60 11.60 -18.08
CA ASP A 580 -45.27 10.48 -17.39
C ASP A 580 -45.70 9.37 -18.39
N GLU A 581 -46.22 8.26 -17.86
CA GLU A 581 -46.90 7.15 -18.54
C GLU A 581 -46.04 6.08 -19.27
N THR A 582 -46.09 4.82 -18.80
CA THR A 582 -47.05 3.83 -19.34
C THR A 582 -47.01 2.46 -18.65
N SER A 583 -48.19 1.82 -18.68
CA SER A 583 -48.48 0.38 -18.52
C SER A 583 -48.85 -0.14 -17.12
N ALA A 584 -50.16 -0.34 -16.94
CA ALA A 584 -50.74 -1.23 -15.95
C ALA A 584 -51.08 -2.59 -16.60
N CYS A 585 -51.03 -3.66 -15.82
CA CYS A 585 -51.73 -4.92 -16.08
C CYS A 585 -52.30 -5.44 -14.76
N ALA A 586 -53.48 -6.08 -14.81
CA ALA A 586 -54.33 -6.37 -13.65
C ALA A 586 -54.64 -7.87 -13.50
N GLY A 587 -55.26 -8.23 -12.37
CA GLY A 587 -55.77 -9.58 -12.06
C GLY A 587 -54.90 -10.34 -11.04
N GLU A 588 -55.44 -11.10 -10.09
CA GLU A 588 -56.86 -11.39 -9.75
C GLU A 588 -57.03 -11.59 -8.23
N GLU A 589 -58.26 -11.44 -7.73
CA GLU A 589 -58.62 -11.73 -6.34
C GLU A 589 -58.93 -13.22 -6.13
N SER A 590 -58.59 -13.77 -4.95
CA SER A 590 -59.34 -14.89 -4.37
C SER A 590 -59.35 -14.77 -2.84
N GLY A 591 -60.50 -15.05 -2.22
CA GLY A 591 -60.86 -14.47 -0.93
C GLY A 591 -60.77 -15.38 0.30
N ASP A 592 -60.60 -14.69 1.43
CA ASP A 592 -61.21 -14.93 2.75
C ASP A 592 -61.20 -16.33 3.39
N ARG A 593 -60.46 -16.43 4.51
CA ARG A 593 -60.98 -16.82 5.84
C ARG A 593 -59.87 -16.78 6.89
N GLY A 594 -60.14 -16.19 8.06
CA GLY A 594 -59.32 -16.38 9.26
C GLY A 594 -59.01 -15.11 10.04
N SER A 595 -59.93 -14.71 10.91
CA SER A 595 -59.71 -13.66 11.89
C SER A 595 -58.71 -14.08 12.96
N GLU A 596 -57.59 -13.37 13.08
CA GLU A 596 -56.99 -13.06 14.39
C GLU A 596 -56.08 -11.82 14.29
N GLY A 597 -56.24 -10.90 15.24
CA GLY A 597 -55.65 -9.57 15.13
C GLY A 597 -54.13 -9.57 15.33
N LYS A 598 -53.36 -9.52 14.24
CA LYS A 598 -51.97 -9.03 14.28
C LYS A 598 -51.96 -7.53 14.63
N ARG A 599 -52.10 -7.23 15.92
CA ARG A 599 -51.52 -6.02 16.54
C ARG A 599 -50.08 -5.93 16.05
N MET A 600 -49.74 -4.92 15.24
CA MET A 600 -48.35 -4.54 15.05
C MET A 600 -47.77 -4.25 16.43
N ARG A 601 -46.81 -5.06 16.88
CA ARG A 601 -46.00 -4.68 18.04
C ARG A 601 -45.22 -3.43 17.65
N GLN A 602 -45.49 -2.31 18.33
CA GLN A 602 -44.57 -1.18 18.31
C GLN A 602 -43.25 -1.67 18.92
N ASN A 603 -42.26 -1.91 18.06
CA ASN A 603 -40.89 -2.24 18.49
C ASN A 603 -40.23 -0.96 19.02
N ASN A 604 -40.62 -0.56 20.24
CA ASN A 604 -40.00 0.55 20.94
C ASN A 604 -38.53 0.21 21.25
N LEU A 605 -37.62 1.10 20.87
CA LEU A 605 -36.20 0.98 21.18
C LEU A 605 -35.98 1.21 22.69
N THR A 606 -35.57 0.17 23.42
CA THR A 606 -35.23 0.24 24.85
C THR A 606 -33.72 0.23 25.08
N ASP A 607 -33.29 0.61 26.28
CA ASP A 607 -31.88 0.72 26.67
C ASP A 607 -31.28 -0.66 27.01
N ARG A 608 -30.72 -1.35 26.00
CA ARG A 608 -30.12 -2.69 26.12
C ARG A 608 -29.24 -3.06 24.91
N LEU A 609 -28.69 -4.28 24.92
CA LEU A 609 -27.92 -4.89 23.83
C LEU A 609 -28.85 -5.51 22.75
N TYR A 610 -28.48 -5.35 21.48
CA TYR A 610 -29.21 -5.83 20.30
C TYR A 610 -28.25 -6.41 19.25
N PHE A 611 -28.81 -7.20 18.32
CA PHE A 611 -28.13 -7.56 17.06
C PHE A 611 -28.59 -6.66 15.90
N ASN A 612 -27.74 -6.51 14.89
CA ASN A 612 -28.16 -5.97 13.59
C ASN A 612 -29.14 -6.93 12.89
N LYS A 613 -30.05 -6.42 12.06
CA LYS A 613 -30.79 -7.29 11.12
C LYS A 613 -29.83 -7.90 10.10
N VAL A 614 -30.06 -9.14 9.70
CA VAL A 614 -29.32 -9.80 8.62
C VAL A 614 -30.28 -10.17 7.50
N VAL A 615 -29.98 -9.69 6.30
CA VAL A 615 -30.74 -9.94 5.07
C VAL A 615 -30.70 -11.44 4.74
N GLY A 616 -31.84 -12.00 4.35
CA GLY A 616 -32.00 -13.41 4.04
C GLY A 616 -32.26 -14.33 5.25
N LEU A 617 -32.12 -13.86 6.50
CA LEU A 617 -32.56 -14.65 7.65
C LEU A 617 -34.08 -14.64 7.81
N ALA A 618 -34.63 -15.78 8.23
CA ALA A 618 -36.05 -15.92 8.56
C ALA A 618 -36.49 -14.88 9.61
N GLU A 619 -37.70 -14.35 9.46
CA GLU A 619 -38.22 -13.20 10.23
C GLU A 619 -38.08 -13.38 11.75
N GLN A 620 -38.26 -14.61 12.26
CA GLN A 620 -38.10 -14.95 13.68
C GLN A 620 -36.72 -14.58 14.26
N TYR A 621 -35.65 -14.68 13.47
CA TYR A 621 -34.28 -14.34 13.89
C TYR A 621 -33.97 -12.84 13.77
N ASN A 622 -34.80 -12.10 13.04
CA ASN A 622 -34.72 -10.64 12.87
C ASN A 622 -35.75 -9.87 13.72
N ALA A 623 -36.67 -10.54 14.40
CA ALA A 623 -37.81 -9.92 15.11
C ALA A 623 -37.41 -8.92 16.22
N ASN A 624 -36.27 -9.14 16.87
CA ASN A 624 -35.69 -8.28 17.91
C ASN A 624 -34.35 -7.65 17.47
N ALA A 625 -34.09 -7.57 16.16
CA ALA A 625 -32.91 -6.95 15.58
C ALA A 625 -33.32 -5.68 14.81
N PHE A 626 -32.38 -4.77 14.58
CA PHE A 626 -32.64 -3.51 13.83
C PHE A 626 -31.62 -3.28 12.71
N SER A 627 -32.06 -2.68 11.61
CA SER A 627 -31.16 -2.06 10.62
C SER A 627 -30.72 -0.66 11.09
N LEU A 628 -29.67 -0.10 10.48
CA LEU A 628 -29.26 1.28 10.80
C LEU A 628 -30.35 2.30 10.45
N ALA A 629 -31.06 2.11 9.33
CA ALA A 629 -32.17 2.97 8.94
C ALA A 629 -33.33 2.93 9.95
N GLU A 630 -33.68 1.75 10.49
CA GLU A 630 -34.72 1.62 11.51
C GLU A 630 -34.33 2.30 12.83
N LEU A 631 -33.06 2.20 13.23
CA LEU A 631 -32.55 2.94 14.40
C LEU A 631 -32.62 4.45 14.20
N LEU A 632 -32.22 4.95 13.03
CA LEU A 632 -32.26 6.39 12.72
C LEU A 632 -33.69 6.92 12.61
N GLU A 633 -34.64 6.12 12.12
CA GLU A 633 -36.06 6.46 12.11
C GLU A 633 -36.63 6.54 13.54
N LEU A 634 -36.33 5.57 14.40
CA LEU A 634 -36.78 5.51 15.80
C LEU A 634 -36.15 6.59 16.69
N ILE A 635 -34.87 6.90 16.51
CA ILE A 635 -34.16 7.97 17.24
C ILE A 635 -34.59 9.35 16.70
N SER A 636 -34.88 9.45 15.40
CA SER A 636 -35.17 10.70 14.68
C SER A 636 -34.20 11.86 15.03
N PRO A 637 -32.88 11.68 14.78
CA PRO A 637 -31.86 12.65 15.18
C PRO A 637 -31.96 13.99 14.43
N VAL A 638 -31.78 15.09 15.16
CA VAL A 638 -31.57 16.43 14.60
C VAL A 638 -30.08 16.74 14.38
N ALA A 639 -29.20 16.12 15.16
CA ALA A 639 -27.74 16.16 14.99
C ALA A 639 -27.11 14.81 15.38
N SER A 640 -25.92 14.52 14.86
CA SER A 640 -25.22 13.26 15.13
C SER A 640 -23.69 13.38 15.10
N ILE A 641 -23.02 12.46 15.80
CA ILE A 641 -21.59 12.19 15.66
C ILE A 641 -21.35 10.68 15.58
N HIS A 642 -20.45 10.26 14.69
CA HIS A 642 -20.07 8.87 14.48
C HIS A 642 -18.55 8.70 14.57
N PHE A 643 -18.09 7.92 15.53
CA PHE A 643 -16.72 7.41 15.60
C PHE A 643 -16.69 6.07 14.88
N ASN A 644 -15.85 5.92 13.86
CA ASN A 644 -15.72 4.65 13.14
C ASN A 644 -14.34 4.44 12.49
N PHE A 645 -14.11 3.23 11.96
CA PHE A 645 -12.93 2.84 11.19
C PHE A 645 -13.15 2.91 9.67
N MET A 646 -14.32 2.49 9.20
CA MET A 646 -14.70 2.59 7.78
C MET A 646 -16.10 3.19 7.63
N VAL A 647 -16.25 4.07 6.64
CA VAL A 647 -17.48 4.80 6.34
C VAL A 647 -17.69 4.90 4.84
N ASP A 648 -18.75 4.28 4.31
CA ASP A 648 -19.30 4.69 3.02
C ASP A 648 -20.28 5.84 3.27
N LEU A 649 -19.84 7.05 2.93
CA LEU A 649 -20.63 8.26 3.13
C LEU A 649 -21.96 8.22 2.34
N ARG A 650 -21.98 7.69 1.12
CA ARG A 650 -23.20 7.65 0.30
C ARG A 650 -24.20 6.70 0.90
N TRP A 651 -23.76 5.50 1.24
CA TRP A 651 -24.60 4.52 1.93
C TRP A 651 -25.11 5.07 3.27
N LEU A 652 -24.24 5.63 4.11
CA LEU A 652 -24.61 6.21 5.40
C LEU A 652 -25.69 7.29 5.25
N LEU A 653 -25.51 8.24 4.33
CA LEU A 653 -26.51 9.28 4.07
C LEU A 653 -27.85 8.69 3.63
N THR A 654 -27.87 7.59 2.85
CA THR A 654 -29.14 6.92 2.49
C THR A 654 -29.87 6.29 3.69
N GLN A 655 -29.16 5.90 4.75
CA GLN A 655 -29.77 5.36 5.98
C GLN A 655 -30.50 6.44 6.79
N TYR A 656 -30.10 7.71 6.66
CA TYR A 656 -30.84 8.82 7.28
C TYR A 656 -32.18 9.02 6.57
N PRO A 657 -33.31 9.11 7.33
CA PRO A 657 -34.60 9.49 6.79
C PRO A 657 -34.50 10.80 6.01
N GLY A 658 -35.19 10.92 4.87
CA GLY A 658 -35.03 12.07 3.96
C GLY A 658 -35.24 13.44 4.64
N ARG A 659 -36.14 13.49 5.64
CA ARG A 659 -36.45 14.68 6.46
C ARG A 659 -35.31 15.10 7.42
N LEU A 660 -34.39 14.19 7.75
CA LEU A 660 -33.31 14.38 8.74
C LEU A 660 -31.91 14.46 8.10
N ARG A 661 -31.77 14.01 6.84
CA ARG A 661 -30.49 13.93 6.11
C ARG A 661 -29.72 15.26 5.98
N GLN A 662 -30.39 16.39 6.19
CA GLN A 662 -29.82 17.74 6.15
C GLN A 662 -29.33 18.25 7.53
N GLY A 663 -29.62 17.53 8.62
CA GLY A 663 -29.12 17.88 9.96
C GLY A 663 -27.60 17.70 10.07
N PRO A 664 -26.91 18.31 11.06
CA PRO A 664 -25.47 18.17 11.22
C PRO A 664 -25.04 16.72 11.49
N ILE A 665 -24.07 16.24 10.71
CA ILE A 665 -23.46 14.91 10.86
C ILE A 665 -21.95 15.06 11.02
N THR A 666 -21.40 14.64 12.15
CA THR A 666 -19.94 14.65 12.38
C THR A 666 -19.37 13.24 12.25
N LEU A 667 -18.33 13.07 11.42
CA LEU A 667 -17.59 11.82 11.26
C LEU A 667 -16.21 11.92 11.91
N ILE A 668 -15.95 11.11 12.92
CA ILE A 668 -14.63 10.96 13.55
C ILE A 668 -13.99 9.66 13.06
N VAL A 669 -12.94 9.80 12.27
CA VAL A 669 -12.20 8.70 11.65
C VAL A 669 -10.72 8.77 12.02
N GLY A 670 -9.94 7.73 11.69
CA GLY A 670 -8.49 7.78 11.86
C GLY A 670 -7.85 8.90 11.03
N GLU A 671 -6.74 9.47 11.51
CA GLU A 671 -5.87 10.30 10.66
C GLU A 671 -5.37 9.56 9.41
N ARG A 672 -5.28 8.22 9.53
CA ARG A 672 -4.64 7.25 8.63
C ARG A 672 -5.30 5.90 8.81
N MET A 673 -5.17 5.04 7.79
CA MET A 673 -5.73 3.67 7.75
C MET A 673 -7.27 3.59 7.80
N GLY A 674 -7.85 2.64 7.06
CA GLY A 674 -9.31 2.50 6.94
C GLY A 674 -9.90 3.56 6.01
N THR A 675 -11.06 4.13 6.34
CA THR A 675 -11.53 5.36 5.66
C THR A 675 -10.94 6.57 6.40
N ASP A 676 -9.73 6.97 6.04
CA ASP A 676 -9.02 8.04 6.74
C ASP A 676 -9.68 9.44 6.59
N PHE A 677 -9.19 10.40 7.36
CA PHE A 677 -9.64 11.79 7.36
C PHE A 677 -9.64 12.44 5.97
N THR A 678 -8.60 12.22 5.17
CA THR A 678 -8.42 12.82 3.84
C THR A 678 -9.39 12.21 2.83
N LEU A 679 -9.53 10.88 2.82
CA LEU A 679 -10.51 10.17 2.00
C LEU A 679 -11.95 10.58 2.37
N THR A 680 -12.27 10.63 3.67
CA THR A 680 -13.62 11.00 4.14
C THR A 680 -13.95 12.45 3.77
N LYS A 681 -13.04 13.41 4.01
CA LYS A 681 -13.22 14.82 3.63
C LYS A 681 -13.35 14.99 2.11
N THR A 682 -12.62 14.18 1.34
CA THR A 682 -12.73 14.14 -0.13
C THR A 682 -14.08 13.57 -0.58
N ALA A 683 -14.59 12.53 0.07
CA ALA A 683 -15.92 11.98 -0.21
C ALA A 683 -17.04 12.98 0.10
N VAL A 684 -16.95 13.71 1.23
CA VAL A 684 -17.87 14.80 1.59
C VAL A 684 -17.93 15.86 0.49
N LYS A 685 -16.76 16.34 0.02
CA LYS A 685 -16.67 17.32 -1.07
C LYS A 685 -17.30 16.80 -2.37
N HIS A 686 -17.02 15.56 -2.75
CA HIS A 686 -17.58 14.95 -3.98
C HIS A 686 -19.09 14.66 -3.90
N CYS A 687 -19.64 14.47 -2.70
CA CYS A 687 -21.08 14.27 -2.51
C CYS A 687 -21.85 15.58 -2.32
N GLY A 688 -21.18 16.74 -2.24
CA GLY A 688 -21.80 18.03 -1.97
C GLY A 688 -22.44 18.13 -0.59
N ALA A 689 -22.03 17.28 0.36
CA ALA A 689 -22.70 17.12 1.66
C ALA A 689 -22.23 18.18 2.68
N THR A 690 -22.68 19.43 2.49
CA THR A 690 -22.23 20.60 3.27
C THR A 690 -22.56 20.55 4.76
N ASN A 691 -23.53 19.71 5.16
CA ASN A 691 -23.90 19.46 6.55
C ASN A 691 -23.02 18.39 7.26
N VAL A 692 -22.04 17.80 6.55
CA VAL A 692 -21.17 16.75 7.09
C VAL A 692 -19.81 17.32 7.48
N SER A 693 -19.52 17.31 8.78
CA SER A 693 -18.20 17.63 9.34
C SER A 693 -17.35 16.36 9.45
N VAL A 694 -16.03 16.51 9.28
CA VAL A 694 -15.06 15.40 9.45
C VAL A 694 -13.97 15.84 10.43
N GLY A 695 -13.72 15.03 11.45
CA GLY A 695 -12.65 15.21 12.43
C GLY A 695 -11.74 13.98 12.51
N ARG A 696 -10.49 14.19 12.91
CA ARG A 696 -9.48 13.13 12.96
C ARG A 696 -9.21 12.65 14.38
N ALA A 697 -9.04 11.35 14.55
CA ALA A 697 -8.53 10.73 15.76
C ALA A 697 -7.01 10.58 15.65
N ARG A 698 -6.24 11.21 16.56
CA ARG A 698 -4.78 11.27 16.46
C ARG A 698 -4.14 9.90 16.71
N LEU A 699 -3.46 9.35 15.71
CA LEU A 699 -2.81 8.04 15.77
C LEU A 699 -1.30 8.21 15.93
N MET A 700 -0.86 8.43 17.17
CA MET A 700 0.55 8.74 17.47
C MET A 700 1.51 7.58 17.18
N ILE A 701 1.07 6.33 17.40
CA ILE A 701 1.92 5.14 17.28
C ILE A 701 1.66 4.43 15.92
N PRO A 702 2.71 4.10 15.13
CA PRO A 702 2.59 3.36 13.87
C PRO A 702 1.81 2.05 14.00
N PHE A 703 1.12 1.65 12.92
CA PHE A 703 0.22 0.48 12.89
C PHE A 703 -0.93 0.54 13.91
N GLY A 704 -1.21 1.72 14.46
CA GLY A 704 -2.43 2.02 15.21
C GLY A 704 -3.63 2.21 14.29
N THR A 705 -4.83 2.03 14.81
CA THR A 705 -6.10 2.28 14.10
C THR A 705 -7.11 2.97 15.00
N HIS A 706 -7.98 3.79 14.40
CA HIS A 706 -9.17 4.29 15.08
C HIS A 706 -10.30 3.28 14.87
N HIS A 707 -10.43 2.33 15.80
CA HIS A 707 -11.27 1.15 15.57
C HIS A 707 -12.59 1.16 16.37
N SER A 708 -12.69 2.04 17.37
CA SER A 708 -13.93 2.37 18.11
C SER A 708 -15.12 2.71 17.21
N LYS A 709 -16.29 2.26 17.64
CA LYS A 709 -17.55 2.30 16.88
C LYS A 709 -18.67 2.83 17.77
N ILE A 710 -18.73 4.16 17.88
CA ILE A 710 -19.61 4.89 18.78
C ILE A 710 -20.45 5.84 17.92
N SER A 711 -21.76 5.91 18.15
CA SER A 711 -22.58 6.98 17.59
C SER A 711 -23.36 7.66 18.70
N ILE A 712 -23.37 9.00 18.70
CA ILE A 712 -24.15 9.80 19.64
C ILE A 712 -25.09 10.68 18.81
N PHE A 713 -26.32 10.77 19.25
CA PHE A 713 -27.40 11.43 18.55
C PHE A 713 -28.12 12.38 19.49
N GLU A 714 -28.52 13.54 19.00
CA GLU A 714 -29.44 14.43 19.67
C GLU A 714 -30.78 14.40 18.94
N SER A 715 -31.87 14.21 19.67
CA SER A 715 -33.23 14.20 19.14
C SER A 715 -33.93 15.54 19.38
N SER A 716 -35.01 15.83 18.64
CA SER A 716 -35.71 17.12 18.66
C SER A 716 -36.32 17.53 20.01
N ASN A 717 -36.43 16.60 20.97
CA ASN A 717 -36.90 16.87 22.34
C ASN A 717 -35.75 17.09 23.34
N GLY A 718 -34.50 17.18 22.88
CA GLY A 718 -33.31 17.36 23.71
C GLY A 718 -32.77 16.09 24.37
N ARG A 719 -33.37 14.91 24.13
CA ARG A 719 -32.82 13.63 24.57
C ARG A 719 -31.63 13.23 23.72
N VAL A 720 -30.57 12.79 24.39
CA VAL A 720 -29.34 12.26 23.78
C VAL A 720 -29.42 10.74 23.77
N HIS A 721 -29.14 10.12 22.63
CA HIS A 721 -29.06 8.67 22.44
C HIS A 721 -27.62 8.26 22.13
N ILE A 722 -27.17 7.15 22.69
CA ILE A 722 -25.81 6.61 22.54
C ILE A 722 -25.91 5.18 22.02
N ILE A 723 -25.20 4.90 20.93
CA ILE A 723 -25.05 3.59 20.32
C ILE A 723 -23.57 3.19 20.40
N ILE A 724 -23.27 2.05 21.06
CA ILE A 724 -21.95 1.41 21.03
C ILE A 724 -22.06 0.14 20.19
N ALA A 725 -21.40 0.09 19.03
CA ALA A 725 -21.60 -0.95 18.02
C ALA A 725 -20.31 -1.74 17.71
N THR A 726 -20.45 -2.85 16.97
CA THR A 726 -19.31 -3.59 16.37
C THR A 726 -19.18 -3.41 14.85
N ALA A 727 -20.20 -2.84 14.22
CA ALA A 727 -20.26 -2.61 12.77
C ALA A 727 -19.50 -1.35 12.32
N ASN A 728 -18.84 -1.45 11.16
CA ASN A 728 -18.44 -0.28 10.39
C ASN A 728 -19.68 0.39 9.77
N LEU A 729 -19.56 1.63 9.27
CA LEU A 729 -20.67 2.29 8.56
C LEU A 729 -20.62 1.92 7.06
N LEU A 730 -20.82 0.63 6.80
CA LEU A 730 -20.83 0.00 5.48
C LEU A 730 -22.07 -0.90 5.34
N GLU A 731 -22.58 -1.03 4.11
CA GLU A 731 -23.72 -1.89 3.83
C GLU A 731 -23.49 -3.36 4.22
N SER A 732 -22.34 -3.93 3.84
CA SER A 732 -22.03 -5.33 4.09
C SER A 732 -21.96 -5.66 5.58
N ASP A 733 -21.39 -4.76 6.37
CA ASP A 733 -21.28 -4.90 7.83
C ASP A 733 -22.65 -4.90 8.51
N TRP A 734 -23.61 -4.10 8.05
CA TRP A 734 -24.95 -4.04 8.65
C TRP A 734 -25.94 -5.05 8.08
N ASN A 735 -25.79 -5.47 6.82
CA ASN A 735 -26.79 -6.31 6.15
C ASN A 735 -26.47 -7.82 6.15
N PHE A 736 -25.21 -8.24 6.16
CA PHE A 736 -24.87 -9.66 5.93
C PHE A 736 -24.08 -10.34 7.06
N LYS A 737 -23.47 -9.55 7.95
CA LYS A 737 -22.59 -10.04 9.02
C LYS A 737 -23.29 -10.07 10.38
N THR A 738 -22.80 -10.91 11.28
CA THR A 738 -23.24 -10.88 12.68
C THR A 738 -22.52 -9.75 13.42
N GLN A 739 -23.28 -8.74 13.84
CA GLN A 739 -22.87 -7.58 14.62
C GLN A 739 -23.79 -7.41 15.84
N ALA A 740 -23.30 -6.73 16.88
CA ALA A 740 -24.14 -6.23 17.95
C ALA A 740 -23.97 -4.73 18.16
N PHE A 741 -24.98 -4.11 18.78
CA PHE A 741 -24.92 -2.75 19.29
C PHE A 741 -25.70 -2.63 20.60
N TYR A 742 -25.19 -1.82 21.52
CA TYR A 742 -25.88 -1.42 22.74
C TYR A 742 -26.48 -0.03 22.55
N HIS A 743 -27.74 0.14 22.90
CA HIS A 743 -28.42 1.44 22.95
C HIS A 743 -28.62 1.88 24.40
N CYS A 744 -28.38 3.15 24.69
CA CYS A 744 -28.98 3.82 25.84
C CYS A 744 -29.32 5.28 25.54
N SER A 745 -30.17 5.90 26.37
CA SER A 745 -30.57 7.29 26.21
C SER A 745 -30.70 8.02 27.54
N GLY A 746 -30.50 9.35 27.52
CA GLY A 746 -30.54 10.20 28.69
C GLY A 746 -31.09 11.59 28.37
N SER A 747 -31.78 12.19 29.34
CA SER A 747 -32.31 13.55 29.28
C SER A 747 -31.47 14.49 30.15
N GLU A 748 -31.45 15.78 29.80
CA GLU A 748 -30.60 16.80 30.45
C GLU A 748 -30.95 17.00 31.94
N LEU A 749 -29.92 17.08 32.77
CA LEU A 749 -30.02 17.23 34.23
C LEU A 749 -30.43 18.65 34.61
N THR A 750 -31.32 18.79 35.60
CA THR A 750 -31.70 20.12 36.10
C THR A 750 -30.64 20.67 37.07
N ALA A 751 -30.61 21.99 37.26
CA ALA A 751 -29.69 22.64 38.20
C ALA A 751 -29.83 22.12 39.66
N SER A 752 -31.02 21.60 40.02
CA SER A 752 -31.30 20.94 41.30
C SER A 752 -30.75 19.50 41.41
N ASP A 753 -30.52 18.79 40.29
CA ASP A 753 -30.03 17.41 40.31
C ASP A 753 -28.51 17.33 40.51
N ASN A 754 -27.79 18.37 40.08
CA ASN A 754 -26.32 18.43 40.09
C ASN A 754 -25.67 18.47 41.48
N CYS A 755 -26.41 18.80 42.55
CA CYS A 755 -25.82 19.00 43.88
C CYS A 755 -25.66 17.73 44.72
N ASN A 756 -26.22 16.58 44.31
CA ASN A 756 -26.37 15.41 45.20
C ASN A 756 -26.18 14.02 44.55
N ARG A 757 -25.63 13.91 43.32
CA ARG A 757 -25.43 12.60 42.65
C ARG A 757 -23.97 12.31 42.29
N ASN A 758 -23.52 11.11 42.66
CA ASN A 758 -22.40 10.45 41.99
C ASN A 758 -22.89 9.94 40.62
N GLY A 759 -22.32 10.44 39.53
CA GLY A 759 -22.66 10.00 38.16
C GLY A 759 -22.36 8.51 37.92
N SER A 760 -22.98 7.90 36.90
CA SER A 760 -22.78 6.47 36.65
C SER A 760 -21.35 6.15 36.20
N ASN A 761 -20.89 4.93 36.50
CA ASN A 761 -19.58 4.45 36.03
C ASN A 761 -19.50 4.48 34.50
N PHE A 762 -20.60 4.16 33.81
CA PHE A 762 -20.71 4.24 32.35
C PHE A 762 -20.44 5.66 31.84
N GLN A 763 -21.24 6.63 32.32
CA GLN A 763 -21.14 8.03 31.89
C GLN A 763 -19.76 8.61 32.21
N THR A 764 -19.29 8.37 33.42
CA THR A 764 -17.99 8.86 33.90
C THR A 764 -16.84 8.33 33.03
N ASP A 765 -16.85 7.05 32.66
CA ASP A 765 -15.79 6.47 31.83
C ASP A 765 -15.94 6.78 30.33
N LEU A 766 -17.16 6.95 29.80
CA LEU A 766 -17.39 7.45 28.44
C LEU A 766 -16.94 8.90 28.29
N VAL A 767 -17.25 9.78 29.25
CA VAL A 767 -16.75 11.16 29.28
C VAL A 767 -15.21 11.18 29.37
N LYS A 768 -14.59 10.33 30.21
CA LYS A 768 -13.12 10.18 30.21
C LYS A 768 -12.60 9.78 28.84
N TYR A 769 -13.19 8.76 28.20
CA TYR A 769 -12.78 8.30 26.88
C TYR A 769 -12.85 9.40 25.80
N LEU A 770 -13.96 10.14 25.75
CA LEU A 770 -14.10 11.26 24.81
C LEU A 770 -13.05 12.35 25.07
N ASN A 771 -12.72 12.64 26.34
CA ASN A 771 -11.63 13.57 26.68
C ASN A 771 -10.23 13.13 26.19
N GLU A 772 -10.00 11.87 25.85
CA GLU A 772 -8.72 11.39 25.30
C GLU A 772 -8.44 11.97 23.89
N TYR A 773 -9.49 12.44 23.19
CA TYR A 773 -9.39 13.10 21.89
C TYR A 773 -8.97 14.58 21.97
N LYS A 774 -8.72 15.13 23.18
CA LYS A 774 -8.24 16.52 23.38
C LYS A 774 -6.91 16.84 22.70
N THR A 775 -6.16 15.82 22.30
CA THR A 775 -4.90 15.95 21.54
C THR A 775 -5.11 16.06 20.02
N SER A 776 -6.35 15.96 19.54
CA SER A 776 -6.74 16.17 18.15
C SER A 776 -6.88 17.67 17.83
N GLN A 777 -6.47 18.05 16.62
CA GLN A 777 -6.72 19.38 16.06
C GLN A 777 -8.21 19.69 15.91
N ASP A 778 -9.05 18.66 15.77
CA ASP A 778 -10.49 18.79 15.55
C ASP A 778 -11.30 18.58 16.86
N TRP A 779 -10.66 18.76 18.03
CA TRP A 779 -11.29 18.58 19.36
C TRP A 779 -12.64 19.30 19.51
N GLY A 780 -12.80 20.51 18.94
CA GLY A 780 -14.06 21.26 19.00
C GLY A 780 -15.27 20.53 18.39
N LEU A 781 -15.06 19.59 17.47
CA LEU A 781 -16.13 18.73 16.93
C LEU A 781 -16.60 17.64 17.91
N ILE A 782 -15.77 17.32 18.92
CA ILE A 782 -16.01 16.26 19.92
C ILE A 782 -16.40 16.86 21.27
N GLU A 783 -15.84 18.03 21.61
CA GLU A 783 -16.04 18.73 22.89
C GLU A 783 -17.51 18.90 23.23
N HIS A 784 -18.30 19.45 22.29
CA HIS A 784 -19.74 19.62 22.43
C HIS A 784 -20.45 18.32 22.82
N TRP A 785 -20.19 17.22 22.09
CA TRP A 785 -20.81 15.92 22.36
C TRP A 785 -20.37 15.32 23.69
N ARG A 786 -19.10 15.51 24.07
CA ARG A 786 -18.59 15.12 25.39
C ARG A 786 -19.33 15.87 26.50
N ASP A 787 -19.60 17.16 26.32
CA ASP A 787 -20.34 17.98 27.29
C ASP A 787 -21.85 17.66 27.31
N ARG A 788 -22.49 17.35 26.16
CA ARG A 788 -23.87 16.81 26.16
C ARG A 788 -23.94 15.50 26.94
N VAL A 789 -23.02 14.56 26.72
CA VAL A 789 -22.95 13.28 27.48
C VAL A 789 -22.65 13.49 28.97
N ALA A 790 -21.90 14.53 29.34
CA ALA A 790 -21.61 14.85 30.74
C ALA A 790 -22.82 15.41 31.52
N ASN A 791 -23.83 15.97 30.84
CA ASN A 791 -24.95 16.69 31.45
C ASN A 791 -26.32 15.99 31.35
N ILE A 792 -26.36 14.71 30.95
CA ILE A 792 -27.58 13.88 30.88
C ILE A 792 -27.64 12.85 32.03
N ASP A 793 -28.84 12.42 32.43
CA ASP A 793 -28.98 11.30 33.36
C ASP A 793 -28.76 9.95 32.64
N LEU A 794 -27.71 9.23 33.06
CA LEU A 794 -27.41 7.85 32.68
C LEU A 794 -27.18 6.97 33.92
N SER A 795 -27.81 7.32 35.05
CA SER A 795 -27.69 6.60 36.34
C SER A 795 -28.22 5.15 36.29
N HIS A 796 -29.13 4.85 35.37
CA HIS A 796 -29.66 3.50 35.11
C HIS A 796 -28.71 2.57 34.35
N VAL A 797 -27.65 3.09 33.73
CA VAL A 797 -26.74 2.30 32.88
C VAL A 797 -25.69 1.58 33.73
N ASN A 798 -25.89 0.26 33.91
CA ASN A 798 -25.04 -0.59 34.74
C ASN A 798 -23.79 -1.15 34.03
N ALA A 799 -23.72 -1.06 32.69
CA ALA A 799 -22.60 -1.57 31.90
C ALA A 799 -21.27 -0.89 32.25
N ARG A 800 -20.16 -1.65 32.27
CA ARG A 800 -18.82 -1.12 32.58
C ARG A 800 -18.01 -0.91 31.31
N VAL A 801 -17.42 0.27 31.14
CA VAL A 801 -16.65 0.61 29.94
C VAL A 801 -15.25 0.02 29.99
N ILE A 802 -14.87 -0.71 28.93
CA ILE A 802 -13.50 -1.16 28.66
C ILE A 802 -13.05 -0.47 27.37
N TYR A 803 -11.94 0.28 27.43
CA TYR A 803 -11.48 1.08 26.30
C TYR A 803 -9.95 1.09 26.19
N SER A 804 -9.48 1.38 24.98
CA SER A 804 -8.06 1.51 24.63
C SER A 804 -7.81 2.86 23.96
N VAL A 805 -6.63 3.41 24.23
CA VAL A 805 -6.14 4.67 23.65
C VAL A 805 -4.68 4.47 23.23
N PRO A 806 -4.28 4.90 22.02
CA PRO A 806 -2.90 4.83 21.58
C PRO A 806 -1.97 5.54 22.57
N GLY A 807 -0.97 4.84 23.07
CA GLY A 807 0.00 5.44 23.98
C GLY A 807 0.94 4.44 24.63
N THR A 808 2.01 5.01 25.19
CA THR A 808 2.96 4.35 26.08
C THR A 808 2.59 4.70 27.52
N HIS A 809 1.82 3.82 28.16
CA HIS A 809 1.21 4.04 29.46
C HIS A 809 2.13 3.55 30.59
N LYS A 810 2.29 4.35 31.65
CA LYS A 810 3.22 4.12 32.77
C LYS A 810 2.59 4.51 34.11
N GLY A 811 3.14 3.98 35.21
CA GLY A 811 2.67 4.28 36.57
C GLY A 811 1.17 3.98 36.73
N VAL A 812 0.40 4.94 37.24
CA VAL A 812 -1.06 4.81 37.41
C VAL A 812 -1.82 4.53 36.11
N GLN A 813 -1.29 4.93 34.95
CA GLN A 813 -1.96 4.71 33.66
C GLN A 813 -1.88 3.25 33.18
N LEU A 814 -1.02 2.41 33.78
CA LEU A 814 -0.86 0.99 33.41
C LEU A 814 -2.15 0.16 33.53
N THR A 815 -3.14 0.64 34.27
CA THR A 815 -4.42 -0.04 34.52
C THR A 815 -5.64 0.72 33.98
N LYS A 816 -5.43 1.87 33.32
CA LYS A 816 -6.52 2.72 32.81
C LYS A 816 -7.13 2.21 31.50
N TYR A 817 -6.33 1.55 30.67
CA TYR A 817 -6.69 1.15 29.31
C TYR A 817 -6.50 -0.36 29.06
N GLY A 818 -7.09 -0.88 27.98
CA GLY A 818 -6.78 -2.20 27.42
C GLY A 818 -7.04 -3.38 28.36
N HIS A 819 -6.26 -4.46 28.22
CA HIS A 819 -6.46 -5.67 29.01
C HIS A 819 -6.24 -5.45 30.52
N PRO A 820 -5.34 -4.55 30.98
CA PRO A 820 -5.26 -4.22 32.41
C PRO A 820 -6.48 -3.47 32.95
N ARG A 821 -7.18 -2.66 32.14
CA ARG A 821 -8.47 -2.05 32.54
C ARG A 821 -9.53 -3.12 32.77
N LEU A 822 -9.64 -4.09 31.86
CA LEU A 822 -10.52 -5.24 32.03
C LEU A 822 -10.22 -5.99 33.33
N ARG A 823 -8.94 -6.26 33.62
CA ARG A 823 -8.51 -6.90 34.87
C ARG A 823 -8.98 -6.13 36.11
N VAL A 824 -8.85 -4.80 36.13
CA VAL A 824 -9.30 -3.97 37.26
C VAL A 824 -10.82 -4.00 37.41
N VAL A 825 -11.58 -3.83 36.33
CA VAL A 825 -13.05 -3.90 36.35
C VAL A 825 -13.54 -5.26 36.85
N LEU A 826 -12.92 -6.36 36.41
CA LEU A 826 -13.25 -7.70 36.89
C LEU A 826 -12.93 -7.88 38.39
N LYS A 827 -11.80 -7.36 38.88
CA LYS A 827 -11.48 -7.34 40.33
C LYS A 827 -12.43 -6.47 41.16
N GLU A 828 -13.05 -5.45 40.57
CA GLU A 828 -14.07 -4.65 41.25
C GLU A 828 -15.38 -5.42 41.37
N LEU A 829 -15.85 -6.04 40.28
CA LEU A 829 -17.12 -6.74 40.21
C LEU A 829 -17.13 -8.09 40.93
N PHE A 830 -16.05 -8.87 40.80
CA PHE A 830 -15.97 -10.27 41.26
C PHE A 830 -15.04 -10.45 42.48
N ARG A 831 -14.86 -9.38 43.28
CA ARG A 831 -13.83 -9.28 44.34
C ARG A 831 -13.85 -10.39 45.39
N ASN A 832 -14.98 -11.08 45.57
CA ASN A 832 -15.19 -12.17 46.55
C ASN A 832 -15.39 -13.57 45.90
N VAL A 833 -15.21 -13.71 44.59
CA VAL A 833 -15.41 -14.96 43.85
C VAL A 833 -14.06 -15.59 43.55
N LYS A 834 -13.90 -16.90 43.79
CA LYS A 834 -12.74 -17.65 43.27
C LYS A 834 -12.95 -17.89 41.77
N ILE A 835 -12.02 -17.38 40.96
CA ILE A 835 -12.11 -17.36 39.50
C ILE A 835 -11.40 -18.59 38.87
N ASP A 836 -10.89 -19.47 39.72
CA ASP A 836 -9.97 -20.58 39.38
C ASP A 836 -10.66 -21.75 38.63
N ASP A 837 -11.99 -21.75 38.51
CA ASP A 837 -12.82 -22.80 37.89
C ASP A 837 -13.54 -22.32 36.60
N PHE A 838 -12.98 -21.30 35.93
CA PHE A 838 -13.63 -20.65 34.77
C PHE A 838 -13.01 -21.03 33.41
N THR A 839 -13.87 -21.23 32.41
CA THR A 839 -13.50 -21.31 31.00
C THR A 839 -13.73 -19.95 30.32
N TYR A 840 -12.75 -19.49 29.53
CA TYR A 840 -12.77 -18.17 28.90
C TYR A 840 -12.93 -18.30 27.40
N HIS A 841 -13.90 -17.59 26.83
CA HIS A 841 -14.15 -17.56 25.40
C HIS A 841 -13.68 -16.21 24.83
N ALA A 842 -12.94 -16.26 23.73
CA ALA A 842 -12.51 -15.11 22.95
C ALA A 842 -12.96 -15.30 21.49
N GLN A 843 -13.94 -14.51 21.07
CA GLN A 843 -14.50 -14.53 19.72
C GLN A 843 -14.24 -13.16 19.08
N PHE A 844 -13.71 -13.16 17.85
CA PHE A 844 -13.31 -11.92 17.16
C PHE A 844 -13.16 -12.15 15.66
N SER A 845 -12.86 -11.09 14.89
CA SER A 845 -12.81 -11.14 13.42
C SER A 845 -11.38 -11.04 12.84
N SER A 846 -10.35 -10.75 13.66
CA SER A 846 -8.96 -10.60 13.19
C SER A 846 -7.92 -10.95 14.25
N PHE A 847 -6.73 -11.38 13.81
CA PHE A 847 -5.57 -11.66 14.64
C PHE A 847 -4.44 -10.64 14.44
N GLY A 848 -3.84 -10.20 15.55
CA GLY A 848 -2.49 -9.63 15.53
C GLY A 848 -1.39 -10.69 15.63
N SER A 849 -0.13 -10.25 15.54
CA SER A 849 1.03 -11.05 15.93
C SER A 849 1.11 -11.14 17.46
N LEU A 850 0.89 -12.33 18.01
CA LEU A 850 0.85 -12.57 19.46
C LEU A 850 2.21 -13.02 20.02
N GLY A 851 3.13 -13.45 19.14
CA GLY A 851 4.46 -13.97 19.45
C GLY A 851 4.53 -15.49 19.35
N ALA A 852 5.74 -16.05 19.32
CA ALA A 852 6.00 -17.45 18.93
C ALA A 852 5.48 -18.55 19.88
N ALA A 853 5.09 -18.21 21.13
CA ALA A 853 4.54 -19.13 22.10
C ALA A 853 3.36 -18.48 22.87
N PRO A 854 2.35 -19.26 23.32
CA PRO A 854 1.19 -18.72 24.03
C PRO A 854 1.56 -17.85 25.25
N GLN A 855 2.59 -18.27 25.99
CA GLN A 855 3.03 -17.66 27.25
C GLN A 855 3.60 -16.25 27.06
N ASN A 856 4.02 -15.88 25.84
CA ASN A 856 4.61 -14.57 25.57
C ASN A 856 3.59 -13.42 25.74
N TRP A 857 2.31 -13.69 25.44
CA TRP A 857 1.25 -12.68 25.55
C TRP A 857 -0.13 -13.30 25.80
N LEU A 858 -0.54 -14.27 24.98
CA LEU A 858 -1.90 -14.83 25.00
C LEU A 858 -2.29 -15.40 26.37
N THR A 859 -1.52 -16.36 26.89
CA THR A 859 -1.78 -16.95 28.21
C THR A 859 -1.05 -16.19 29.33
N GLY A 860 0.15 -15.67 29.08
CA GLY A 860 0.98 -15.01 30.11
C GLY A 860 0.61 -13.56 30.46
N GLN A 861 -0.20 -12.87 29.64
CA GLN A 861 -0.65 -11.49 29.89
C GLN A 861 -2.16 -11.32 29.73
N PHE A 862 -2.69 -11.73 28.57
CA PHE A 862 -4.09 -11.48 28.18
C PHE A 862 -5.06 -12.37 28.97
N LEU A 863 -4.82 -13.68 29.04
CA LEU A 863 -5.63 -14.60 29.86
C LEU A 863 -5.59 -14.25 31.35
N ASN A 864 -4.42 -13.86 31.90
CA ASN A 864 -4.35 -13.37 33.29
C ASN A 864 -5.15 -12.07 33.51
N SER A 865 -5.51 -11.33 32.46
CA SER A 865 -6.43 -10.21 32.59
C SER A 865 -7.89 -10.61 32.47
N LEU A 866 -8.21 -11.57 31.58
CA LEU A 866 -9.53 -12.21 31.50
C LEU A 866 -9.92 -12.90 32.82
N SER A 867 -8.95 -13.49 33.55
CA SER A 867 -9.17 -14.13 34.86
C SER A 867 -9.28 -13.14 36.04
N GLY A 868 -9.38 -11.83 35.78
CA GLY A 868 -9.28 -10.81 36.83
C GLY A 868 -7.90 -10.81 37.54
N GLY A 869 -6.92 -11.59 37.08
CA GLY A 869 -5.62 -11.73 37.71
C GLY A 869 -5.41 -13.00 38.53
N ALA A 870 -6.37 -13.93 38.56
CA ALA A 870 -6.17 -15.26 39.12
C ALA A 870 -5.10 -16.03 38.33
N GLU A 871 -4.47 -17.01 38.99
CA GLU A 871 -3.56 -17.94 38.32
C GLU A 871 -4.34 -18.85 37.36
N THR A 872 -3.73 -19.18 36.23
CA THR A 872 -4.35 -19.99 35.18
C THR A 872 -3.29 -20.92 34.58
N ASP A 873 -3.62 -22.19 34.39
CA ASP A 873 -2.80 -23.16 33.65
C ASP A 873 -2.60 -22.79 32.17
N GLY A 874 -3.55 -22.05 31.59
CA GLY A 874 -3.59 -21.72 30.17
C GLY A 874 -4.48 -22.66 29.34
N GLU A 875 -4.98 -23.75 29.92
CA GLU A 875 -5.77 -24.78 29.23
C GLU A 875 -7.26 -24.40 29.11
N HIS A 876 -7.71 -23.39 29.85
CA HIS A 876 -9.11 -22.95 29.91
C HIS A 876 -9.51 -21.84 28.91
N LEU A 877 -8.63 -21.44 27.98
CA LEU A 877 -8.96 -20.48 26.92
C LEU A 877 -9.53 -21.18 25.67
N ARG A 878 -10.63 -20.67 25.11
CA ARG A 878 -11.25 -21.11 23.86
C ARG A 878 -11.32 -19.93 22.90
N ILE A 879 -10.82 -20.10 21.68
CA ILE A 879 -10.88 -19.09 20.62
C ILE A 879 -11.93 -19.51 19.60
N ILE A 880 -12.82 -18.60 19.23
CA ILE A 880 -13.86 -18.82 18.22
C ILE A 880 -13.55 -17.95 17.01
N TYR A 881 -13.23 -18.58 15.88
CA TYR A 881 -12.86 -17.91 14.64
C TYR A 881 -13.26 -18.77 13.43
N PRO A 882 -13.81 -18.21 12.35
CA PRO A 882 -14.27 -19.00 11.20
C PRO A 882 -13.17 -19.83 10.53
N CYS A 883 -13.46 -21.09 10.23
CA CYS A 883 -12.61 -21.88 9.34
C CYS A 883 -12.89 -21.52 7.87
N VAL A 884 -12.06 -22.01 6.94
CA VAL A 884 -12.23 -21.79 5.49
C VAL A 884 -13.61 -22.25 5.00
N GLU A 885 -14.13 -23.34 5.56
CA GLU A 885 -15.44 -23.89 5.19
C GLU A 885 -16.60 -23.03 5.73
N ASP A 886 -16.48 -22.50 6.95
CA ASP A 886 -17.43 -21.53 7.52
C ASP A 886 -17.56 -20.30 6.60
N VAL A 887 -16.43 -19.78 6.09
CA VAL A 887 -16.42 -18.63 5.16
C VAL A 887 -16.98 -19.02 3.78
N ARG A 888 -16.51 -20.13 3.19
CA ARG A 888 -16.95 -20.63 1.88
C ARG A 888 -18.47 -20.88 1.82
N THR A 889 -19.05 -21.31 2.94
CA THR A 889 -20.48 -21.61 3.07
C THR A 889 -21.31 -20.45 3.65
N SER A 890 -20.70 -19.29 3.88
CA SER A 890 -21.39 -18.09 4.37
C SER A 890 -22.30 -17.45 3.31
N ASN A 891 -23.25 -16.62 3.74
CA ASN A 891 -24.19 -15.92 2.85
C ASN A 891 -23.52 -15.01 1.80
N GLU A 892 -22.29 -14.53 2.07
CA GLU A 892 -21.51 -13.69 1.13
C GLU A 892 -20.47 -14.51 0.35
N GLY A 893 -20.38 -15.83 0.58
CA GLY A 893 -19.29 -16.67 0.09
C GLY A 893 -17.93 -16.19 0.60
N TYR A 894 -16.90 -16.26 -0.24
CA TYR A 894 -15.55 -15.82 0.15
C TYR A 894 -15.43 -14.31 0.42
N GLU A 895 -16.34 -13.48 -0.10
CA GLU A 895 -16.33 -12.03 0.14
C GLU A 895 -16.49 -11.69 1.63
N ALA A 896 -17.16 -12.55 2.42
CA ALA A 896 -17.21 -12.41 3.88
C ALA A 896 -15.82 -12.38 4.52
N GLY A 897 -14.88 -13.12 3.92
CA GLY A 897 -13.49 -13.27 4.35
C GLY A 897 -12.66 -11.98 4.29
N GLY A 898 -13.05 -11.00 3.47
CA GLY A 898 -12.45 -9.67 3.46
C GLY A 898 -12.62 -8.91 4.79
N SER A 899 -13.70 -9.20 5.53
CA SER A 899 -13.95 -8.67 6.89
C SER A 899 -13.34 -9.53 8.00
N LEU A 900 -12.61 -10.59 7.64
CA LEU A 900 -11.90 -11.50 8.54
C LEU A 900 -10.37 -11.41 8.35
N PRO A 901 -9.72 -10.24 8.46
CA PRO A 901 -8.33 -10.08 8.07
C PRO A 901 -7.38 -10.83 9.00
N TYR A 902 -6.81 -11.92 8.48
CA TYR A 902 -5.71 -12.68 9.08
C TYR A 902 -4.76 -13.10 7.96
N SER A 903 -3.54 -12.54 7.92
CA SER A 903 -2.58 -12.81 6.87
C SER A 903 -1.71 -14.03 7.15
N ASN A 904 -1.25 -14.69 6.09
CA ASN A 904 -0.34 -15.82 6.13
C ASN A 904 0.98 -15.45 6.81
N SER A 905 1.45 -14.22 6.59
CA SER A 905 2.66 -13.65 7.20
C SER A 905 2.57 -13.43 8.72
N VAL A 906 1.35 -13.42 9.29
CA VAL A 906 1.10 -13.45 10.74
C VAL A 906 0.81 -14.87 11.19
N ALA A 907 -0.04 -15.63 10.48
CA ALA A 907 -0.45 -16.98 10.85
C ALA A 907 0.73 -17.95 11.02
N THR A 908 1.69 -17.92 10.09
CA THR A 908 2.92 -18.73 10.12
C THR A 908 3.78 -18.52 11.38
N LYS A 909 3.65 -17.39 12.07
CA LYS A 909 4.43 -17.06 13.29
C LYS A 909 3.81 -17.59 14.59
N GLN A 910 2.60 -18.14 14.54
CA GLN A 910 1.82 -18.54 15.71
C GLN A 910 0.96 -19.81 15.48
N PRO A 911 1.54 -20.92 14.98
CA PRO A 911 0.79 -22.14 14.64
C PRO A 911 0.11 -22.80 15.86
N TYR A 912 0.61 -22.55 17.08
CA TYR A 912 0.00 -23.04 18.32
C TYR A 912 -1.45 -22.60 18.53
N LEU A 913 -1.91 -21.54 17.85
CA LEU A 913 -3.28 -21.04 17.99
C LEU A 913 -4.32 -22.08 17.56
N LEU A 914 -3.99 -22.98 16.63
CA LEU A 914 -4.90 -24.05 16.18
C LEU A 914 -5.41 -24.91 17.36
N ASN A 915 -4.60 -25.10 18.41
CA ASN A 915 -4.98 -25.87 19.60
C ASN A 915 -6.12 -25.23 20.39
N PHE A 916 -6.38 -23.93 20.20
CA PHE A 916 -7.41 -23.16 20.88
C PHE A 916 -8.67 -22.96 20.02
N MET A 917 -8.65 -23.28 18.72
CA MET A 917 -9.69 -22.90 17.76
C MET A 917 -10.98 -23.72 17.82
N HIS A 918 -12.10 -23.01 17.68
CA HIS A 918 -13.46 -23.50 17.62
C HIS A 918 -14.18 -22.79 16.46
N LYS A 919 -15.05 -23.53 15.76
CA LYS A 919 -15.77 -23.07 14.57
C LYS A 919 -16.81 -22.00 14.93
N TRP A 920 -17.20 -21.18 13.96
CA TRP A 920 -18.31 -20.24 14.15
C TRP A 920 -19.66 -20.96 14.03
N ARG A 921 -20.40 -21.11 15.13
CA ARG A 921 -21.76 -21.69 15.14
C ARG A 921 -22.72 -20.77 15.90
N SER A 922 -23.87 -20.50 15.31
CA SER A 922 -24.90 -19.59 15.82
C SER A 922 -26.30 -19.99 15.31
N ASP A 923 -26.57 -21.29 15.26
CA ASP A 923 -27.80 -21.92 14.78
C ASP A 923 -29.01 -21.47 15.63
N ARG A 924 -28.82 -21.28 16.95
CA ARG A 924 -29.84 -20.71 17.85
C ARG A 924 -30.36 -19.35 17.38
N LEU A 925 -29.50 -18.56 16.73
CA LEU A 925 -29.81 -17.23 16.21
C LEU A 925 -29.97 -17.21 14.68
N GLY A 926 -29.91 -18.37 14.01
CA GLY A 926 -29.93 -18.50 12.55
C GLY A 926 -28.69 -17.92 11.85
N ARG A 927 -27.60 -17.65 12.58
CA ARG A 927 -26.47 -16.80 12.15
C ARG A 927 -25.18 -17.56 11.79
N SER A 928 -25.19 -18.89 11.75
CA SER A 928 -24.01 -19.68 11.35
C SER A 928 -23.45 -19.28 9.98
N HIS A 929 -24.31 -18.92 9.02
CA HIS A 929 -23.90 -18.43 7.70
C HIS A 929 -23.68 -16.90 7.61
N ALA A 930 -23.92 -16.16 8.69
CA ALA A 930 -23.71 -14.71 8.77
C ALA A 930 -22.41 -14.41 9.53
N MET A 931 -21.29 -14.31 8.80
CA MET A 931 -19.95 -14.31 9.39
C MET A 931 -19.75 -13.27 10.51
N PRO A 932 -18.99 -13.61 11.57
CA PRO A 932 -18.86 -12.76 12.73
C PRO A 932 -17.91 -11.59 12.47
N HIS A 933 -18.46 -10.38 12.46
CA HIS A 933 -17.68 -9.16 12.63
C HIS A 933 -17.87 -8.52 14.01
N ILE A 934 -18.82 -9.02 14.81
CA ILE A 934 -18.84 -8.84 16.27
C ILE A 934 -17.54 -9.35 16.92
N LYS A 935 -17.13 -8.74 18.03
CA LYS A 935 -16.06 -9.26 18.90
C LYS A 935 -16.60 -9.38 20.33
N THR A 936 -16.49 -10.58 20.90
CA THR A 936 -16.99 -10.87 22.25
C THR A 936 -16.00 -11.67 23.08
N TYR A 937 -15.93 -11.32 24.36
CA TYR A 937 -15.13 -12.02 25.36
C TYR A 937 -16.04 -12.37 26.53
N ALA A 938 -15.96 -13.61 27.03
CA ALA A 938 -16.84 -14.08 28.10
C ALA A 938 -16.13 -15.09 29.00
N ALA A 939 -16.62 -15.26 30.22
CA ALA A 939 -16.18 -16.34 31.10
C ALA A 939 -17.36 -17.13 31.66
N PHE A 940 -17.18 -18.44 31.74
CA PHE A 940 -18.18 -19.42 32.16
C PHE A 940 -17.64 -20.17 33.37
N ALA A 941 -18.38 -20.13 34.49
CA ALA A 941 -18.10 -21.00 35.61
C ALA A 941 -18.27 -22.48 35.20
N LYS A 942 -17.50 -23.38 35.81
CA LYS A 942 -17.60 -24.83 35.65
C LYS A 942 -19.06 -25.31 35.62
N ASN A 943 -19.42 -26.07 34.60
CA ASN A 943 -20.76 -26.61 34.34
C ASN A 943 -21.88 -25.57 34.08
N SER A 944 -21.56 -24.28 33.91
CA SER A 944 -22.54 -23.26 33.50
C SER A 944 -22.57 -23.07 31.98
N LEU A 945 -23.78 -23.05 31.40
CA LEU A 945 -24.02 -22.61 30.01
C LEU A 945 -24.34 -21.11 29.90
N LYS A 946 -24.52 -20.41 31.03
CA LYS A 946 -24.69 -18.95 31.05
C LYS A 946 -23.35 -18.29 31.43
N PRO A 947 -22.86 -17.28 30.69
CA PRO A 947 -21.65 -16.56 31.05
C PRO A 947 -21.88 -15.77 32.35
N SER A 948 -20.84 -15.63 33.17
CA SER A 948 -20.89 -14.78 34.38
C SER A 948 -20.61 -13.32 34.07
N TRP A 949 -19.95 -13.04 32.94
CA TRP A 949 -19.81 -11.73 32.34
C TRP A 949 -19.64 -11.87 30.82
N LEU A 950 -20.11 -10.87 30.06
CA LEU A 950 -19.96 -10.76 28.61
C LEU A 950 -19.43 -9.37 28.28
N LEU A 951 -18.34 -9.28 27.54
CA LEU A 951 -17.79 -8.04 26.98
C LEU A 951 -18.03 -8.03 25.47
N VAL A 952 -18.76 -7.02 24.99
CA VAL A 952 -18.91 -6.73 23.55
C VAL A 952 -18.05 -5.51 23.22
N THR A 953 -17.19 -5.60 22.22
CA THR A 953 -16.15 -4.58 21.97
C THR A 953 -15.79 -4.45 20.50
N SER A 954 -15.12 -3.35 20.12
CA SER A 954 -14.42 -3.26 18.84
C SER A 954 -13.10 -4.07 18.84
N ALA A 955 -12.49 -4.31 20.00
CA ALA A 955 -11.15 -4.89 20.10
C ALA A 955 -11.06 -6.33 19.55
N ASN A 956 -10.27 -6.52 18.49
CA ASN A 956 -9.84 -7.83 18.00
C ASN A 956 -8.71 -8.42 18.88
N LEU A 957 -8.39 -9.72 18.74
CA LEU A 957 -7.29 -10.34 19.48
C LEU A 957 -5.93 -9.90 18.92
N SER A 958 -5.48 -8.74 19.36
CA SER A 958 -4.19 -8.16 18.99
C SER A 958 -3.57 -7.35 20.14
N LYS A 959 -2.24 -7.27 20.14
CA LYS A 959 -1.46 -6.38 21.01
C LYS A 959 -1.74 -4.90 20.75
N ALA A 960 -2.08 -4.54 19.51
CA ALA A 960 -2.42 -3.17 19.11
C ALA A 960 -3.69 -2.66 19.82
N ALA A 961 -4.72 -3.51 19.85
CA ALA A 961 -6.00 -3.25 20.51
C ALA A 961 -5.92 -3.35 22.03
N TRP A 962 -5.32 -4.42 22.56
CA TRP A 962 -5.39 -4.76 23.98
C TRP A 962 -4.21 -4.27 24.83
N GLY A 963 -3.07 -4.00 24.20
CA GLY A 963 -1.82 -3.61 24.85
C GLY A 963 -0.83 -4.77 25.06
N ASP A 964 0.46 -4.45 25.14
CA ASP A 964 1.54 -5.39 25.49
C ASP A 964 2.45 -4.78 26.57
N TYR A 965 2.76 -5.54 27.62
CA TYR A 965 3.66 -5.11 28.67
C TYR A 965 5.12 -5.11 28.21
N GLN A 966 5.78 -3.97 28.33
CA GLN A 966 7.18 -3.75 28.00
C GLN A 966 8.02 -3.51 29.27
N LEU A 967 9.35 -3.57 29.13
CA LEU A 967 10.31 -3.18 30.17
C LEU A 967 10.01 -3.80 31.56
N LYS A 968 9.95 -5.13 31.63
CA LYS A 968 9.60 -5.88 32.86
C LYS A 968 8.25 -5.46 33.49
N LYS A 969 7.23 -5.23 32.66
CA LYS A 969 5.87 -4.82 33.05
C LYS A 969 5.75 -3.42 33.69
N THR A 970 6.75 -2.55 33.49
CA THR A 970 6.71 -1.14 33.95
C THR A 970 6.03 -0.18 32.96
N GLN A 971 5.77 -0.66 31.74
CA GLN A 971 5.13 0.07 30.65
C GLN A 971 4.09 -0.83 29.95
N LEU A 972 2.96 -0.26 29.53
CA LEU A 972 1.97 -0.90 28.65
C LEU A 972 1.89 -0.08 27.36
N THR A 973 2.15 -0.70 26.20
CA THR A 973 2.04 -0.02 24.91
C THR A 973 0.77 -0.47 24.19
N ILE A 974 -0.14 0.47 23.89
CA ILE A 974 -1.37 0.28 23.10
C ILE A 974 -1.24 1.10 21.82
N ARG A 975 -1.73 0.60 20.68
CA ARG A 975 -1.63 1.29 19.37
C ARG A 975 -2.96 1.82 18.84
N SER A 976 -4.08 1.20 19.20
CA SER A 976 -5.40 1.52 18.64
C SER A 976 -6.33 2.21 19.64
N TYR A 977 -7.26 3.00 19.12
CA TYR A 977 -8.49 3.34 19.85
C TYR A 977 -9.46 2.17 19.76
N GLU A 978 -9.92 1.67 20.89
CA GLU A 978 -10.96 0.64 20.98
C GLU A 978 -11.97 1.01 22.08
N PHE A 979 -13.21 0.55 21.95
CA PHE A 979 -14.25 0.79 22.93
C PHE A 979 -15.19 -0.42 23.01
N GLY A 980 -15.62 -0.77 24.23
CA GLY A 980 -16.52 -1.87 24.50
C GLY A 980 -17.17 -1.80 25.88
N LEU A 981 -18.22 -2.61 26.05
CA LEU A 981 -19.04 -2.65 27.24
C LEU A 981 -19.06 -4.06 27.83
N LEU A 982 -18.72 -4.15 29.13
CA LEU A 982 -18.82 -5.35 29.93
C LEU A 982 -20.15 -5.36 30.68
N PHE A 983 -20.88 -6.45 30.50
CA PHE A 983 -22.21 -6.73 31.03
C PHE A 983 -22.18 -7.84 32.07
N THR A 984 -23.05 -7.72 33.06
CA THR A 984 -23.30 -8.73 34.11
C THR A 984 -24.79 -8.91 34.40
N ASP A 985 -25.67 -8.15 33.73
CA ASP A 985 -27.11 -8.26 33.84
C ASP A 985 -27.63 -9.49 33.06
N PRO A 986 -28.67 -10.20 33.55
CA PRO A 986 -29.13 -11.44 32.93
C PRO A 986 -29.54 -11.31 31.46
N GLU A 987 -30.13 -10.17 31.05
CA GLU A 987 -30.63 -9.95 29.69
C GLU A 987 -29.48 -9.85 28.67
N SER A 988 -28.47 -9.00 28.94
CA SER A 988 -27.31 -8.88 28.06
C SER A 988 -26.46 -10.16 28.02
N LEU A 989 -26.46 -10.96 29.09
CA LEU A 989 -25.76 -12.25 29.14
C LEU A 989 -26.42 -13.33 28.26
N ASP A 990 -27.73 -13.25 27.98
CA ASP A 990 -28.43 -14.20 27.10
C ASP A 990 -28.16 -13.94 25.60
N MET A 991 -27.72 -12.71 25.28
CA MET A 991 -27.32 -12.23 23.94
C MET A 991 -25.94 -12.75 23.48
N LEU A 992 -25.53 -13.93 23.94
CA LEU A 992 -24.33 -14.63 23.47
C LEU A 992 -24.47 -14.91 21.95
N PRO A 993 -23.52 -14.47 21.10
CA PRO A 993 -23.68 -14.49 19.65
C PRO A 993 -23.40 -15.84 18.98
N TYR A 994 -23.00 -16.86 19.75
CA TYR A 994 -22.66 -18.20 19.29
C TYR A 994 -23.28 -19.27 20.20
N ASP A 995 -23.33 -20.51 19.70
CA ASP A 995 -23.92 -21.64 20.41
C ASP A 995 -22.96 -22.27 21.44
N LEU A 996 -23.54 -23.08 22.34
CA LEU A 996 -22.82 -23.89 23.31
C LEU A 996 -23.40 -25.33 23.31
N PRO A 997 -22.57 -26.38 23.50
CA PRO A 997 -21.12 -26.34 23.66
C PRO A 997 -20.38 -25.92 22.38
N LEU A 998 -19.17 -25.39 22.51
CA LEU A 998 -18.37 -24.96 21.36
C LEU A 998 -17.96 -26.15 20.49
N THR A 999 -18.12 -26.00 19.18
CA THR A 999 -17.61 -26.98 18.19
C THR A 999 -16.13 -26.72 17.94
N LYS A 1000 -15.26 -27.67 18.28
CA LYS A 1000 -13.81 -27.58 17.99
C LYS A 1000 -13.57 -27.68 16.48
N TYR A 1001 -12.41 -27.22 16.00
CA TYR A 1001 -11.93 -27.57 14.66
C TYR A 1001 -11.67 -29.08 14.56
N ASP A 1002 -12.01 -29.66 13.41
CA ASP A 1002 -11.66 -31.03 13.00
C ASP A 1002 -10.25 -31.06 12.38
N ASP A 1003 -9.64 -32.24 12.24
CA ASP A 1003 -8.26 -32.39 11.73
C ASP A 1003 -8.07 -31.86 10.29
N ASP A 1004 -9.14 -31.85 9.50
CA ASP A 1004 -9.16 -31.32 8.12
C ASP A 1004 -9.49 -29.82 8.03
N ASP A 1005 -9.97 -29.19 9.10
CA ASP A 1005 -10.25 -27.75 9.08
C ASP A 1005 -8.98 -26.94 8.86
N ARG A 1006 -9.12 -25.83 8.14
CA ARG A 1006 -8.08 -24.83 7.96
C ARG A 1006 -8.63 -23.50 8.45
N VAL A 1007 -7.83 -22.77 9.23
CA VAL A 1007 -8.17 -21.40 9.64
C VAL A 1007 -8.29 -20.51 8.39
N TRP A 1008 -9.27 -19.61 8.36
CA TRP A 1008 -9.37 -18.62 7.29
C TRP A 1008 -8.11 -17.73 7.27
N ILE A 1009 -7.55 -17.52 6.08
CA ILE A 1009 -6.38 -16.66 5.83
C ILE A 1009 -6.66 -15.83 4.58
N VAL A 1010 -6.70 -14.51 4.72
CA VAL A 1010 -7.25 -13.59 3.71
C VAL A 1010 -6.38 -13.43 2.46
N ASP A 1011 -5.07 -13.68 2.57
CA ASP A 1011 -4.06 -13.54 1.51
C ASP A 1011 -3.64 -14.90 0.90
N LYS A 1012 -4.52 -15.91 0.96
CA LYS A 1012 -4.36 -17.22 0.30
C LYS A 1012 -5.45 -17.50 -0.71
N THR A 1013 -5.08 -17.99 -1.89
CA THR A 1013 -6.01 -18.51 -2.90
C THR A 1013 -6.84 -19.70 -2.40
N TYR A 1014 -8.16 -19.66 -2.60
CA TYR A 1014 -9.08 -20.79 -2.41
C TYR A 1014 -9.85 -21.09 -3.71
N ARG A 1015 -9.55 -22.24 -4.32
CA ARG A 1015 -10.03 -22.62 -5.67
C ARG A 1015 -11.33 -23.42 -5.71
N ASN A 1016 -11.79 -23.94 -4.57
CA ASN A 1016 -13.10 -24.60 -4.49
C ASN A 1016 -14.18 -23.52 -4.59
N PRO A 1017 -15.28 -23.71 -5.33
CA PRO A 1017 -16.32 -22.69 -5.41
C PRO A 1017 -17.02 -22.48 -4.06
N ASP A 1018 -17.37 -21.23 -3.76
CA ASP A 1018 -18.30 -20.85 -2.69
C ASP A 1018 -19.77 -21.02 -3.09
N VAL A 1019 -20.69 -20.65 -2.19
CA VAL A 1019 -22.14 -20.69 -2.44
C VAL A 1019 -22.63 -19.73 -3.54
N LEU A 1020 -21.79 -18.79 -3.97
CA LEU A 1020 -22.05 -17.88 -5.09
C LEU A 1020 -21.31 -18.32 -6.37
N HIS A 1021 -20.75 -19.54 -6.36
CA HIS A 1021 -19.93 -20.13 -7.42
C HIS A 1021 -18.65 -19.32 -7.76
N LYS A 1022 -18.15 -18.52 -6.82
CA LYS A 1022 -16.89 -17.79 -6.94
C LYS A 1022 -15.73 -18.53 -6.27
N THR A 1023 -14.52 -18.18 -6.66
CA THR A 1023 -13.26 -18.58 -6.00
C THR A 1023 -12.59 -17.36 -5.42
N TRP A 1024 -11.83 -17.51 -4.33
CA TRP A 1024 -10.97 -16.46 -3.80
C TRP A 1024 -9.58 -16.57 -4.47
N PRO A 1025 -9.13 -15.56 -5.25
CA PRO A 1025 -7.90 -15.64 -6.04
C PRO A 1025 -6.61 -15.66 -5.21
#